data_AF-M0M0U2-F1
#
_entry.id   AF-M0M0U2-F1
#
_cell.length_a   1.000
_cell.length_b   1.000
_cell.length_c   1.000
_cell.angle_alpha   90.00
_cell.angle_beta   90.00
_cell.angle_gamma   90.00
#
_symmetry.space_group_name_H-M   'P 1'
#
loop_
_entity.id
_entity.type
_entity.pdbx_description
1 polymer ?
#
loop_
_entity_poly.entity_id
_entity_poly.type
_entity_poly.pdbx_seq_one_letter_code
_entity_poly.pdbx_strand_id
1 'polypeptide(L)'
;MLSPEEFRKEYPEDELAEELPDSPIGSLRDIQYLYGKLYTLATTGGGEYAPYLTPDAASDLEDTGDSLIVVRVDLSGDEPRLATDERSSVWVTGYSEDQIQDVAHCKYPAARGIDHSVTHQSGQNSDPEKLARYAKERLTKWATDDVVQEAADDHDEGSIIDGLVELGEDEAVLDEIEDELTTKLGGESTTALLTVQVQLDEDEGYRWPGELDVFMEAMRQRKLSKLVTKNKADDSSGNATDLVTGEPARTVGTSEDPQNYFLGKQLEKFPGLDIEEAWRTHPIAEDAAVTVMNADTFVEACTYRTFGAKVYYLPYVWGHVSPANAKDLYELLYSATTEDDDKTPVETAYDNRSTLFDDARLRFYVSAVMPHQMSRYDVFGETLNGRLLYPRALANEHNRLVRDTAAFNSATEWTAPLPTHDNWGLLTGNGERLHSISTGWYFHQTFAERDDDDADADDPRIEALVAVLSGDAISVETLLSEYVDRIVAEQTDEEIEGFPSFRVASQFAQLCALATDELDLLSTTDLEKEPITREPTYEEHTMETPTEILPDGGYSPTTTLESFIEDTPALAHDEDDDSSLNDQRRGAFLLGALVGEVGSYQGYSEDRSTTLIDQFPVKSITGSRIKKVTQETIGKTLTYTRSEDRTITLFEHVVERLRKTILNPDPDDWKLDIDDLRFYYALGVTYGMNDHPEWDSEETDDTDEIEEDS
;
A
#
# COMPACT_ATOMS: atom_id res chain seq x y z
N MET A 1 -16.95 -8.32 -16.13
CA MET A 1 -17.40 -7.37 -15.08
C MET A 1 -18.00 -6.15 -15.75
N LEU A 2 -19.21 -5.73 -15.35
CA LEU A 2 -19.91 -4.56 -15.89
C LEU A 2 -19.06 -3.28 -15.79
N SER A 3 -19.16 -2.36 -16.76
CA SER A 3 -18.61 -1.01 -16.58
C SER A 3 -19.42 -0.20 -15.56
N PRO A 4 -18.89 0.89 -14.96
CA PRO A 4 -19.65 1.72 -14.03
C PRO A 4 -20.96 2.26 -14.59
N GLU A 5 -21.03 2.59 -15.89
CA GLU A 5 -22.27 3.01 -16.56
C GLU A 5 -23.28 1.86 -16.66
N GLU A 6 -22.83 0.65 -16.98
CA GLU A 6 -23.67 -0.54 -17.06
C GLU A 6 -24.16 -0.95 -15.68
N PHE A 7 -23.29 -0.97 -14.67
CA PHE A 7 -23.65 -1.28 -13.28
C PHE A 7 -24.72 -0.31 -12.75
N ARG A 8 -24.57 1.00 -13.02
CA ARG A 8 -25.56 2.01 -12.63
C ARG A 8 -26.92 1.80 -13.30
N LYS A 9 -26.93 1.27 -14.52
CA LYS A 9 -28.14 0.99 -15.30
C LYS A 9 -28.80 -0.32 -14.87
N GLU A 10 -28.00 -1.35 -14.60
CA GLU A 10 -28.47 -2.68 -14.21
C GLU A 10 -29.06 -2.69 -12.81
N TYR A 11 -28.47 -1.93 -11.87
CA TYR A 11 -28.93 -1.84 -10.49
C TYR A 11 -29.44 -0.44 -10.13
N PRO A 12 -30.75 -0.15 -10.30
CA PRO A 12 -31.41 1.04 -9.76
C PRO A 12 -31.24 1.17 -8.24
N GLU A 13 -31.46 2.37 -7.68
CA GLU A 13 -31.22 2.63 -6.25
C GLU A 13 -32.00 1.71 -5.30
N ASP A 14 -33.28 1.46 -5.58
CA ASP A 14 -34.13 0.64 -4.72
C ASP A 14 -33.66 -0.82 -4.70
N GLU A 15 -33.26 -1.36 -5.85
CA GLU A 15 -32.79 -2.75 -5.99
C GLU A 15 -31.39 -2.93 -5.38
N LEU A 16 -30.48 -1.98 -5.63
CA LEU A 16 -29.16 -1.99 -5.00
C LEU A 16 -29.26 -1.85 -3.47
N ALA A 17 -30.23 -1.09 -2.94
CA ALA A 17 -30.40 -0.94 -1.50
C ALA A 17 -30.72 -2.27 -0.80
N GLU A 18 -31.45 -3.17 -1.46
CA GLU A 18 -31.79 -4.50 -0.91
C GLU A 18 -30.57 -5.44 -0.87
N GLU A 19 -29.54 -5.17 -1.67
CA GLU A 19 -28.31 -5.96 -1.74
C GLU A 19 -27.19 -5.43 -0.83
N LEU A 20 -27.29 -4.19 -0.32
CA LEU A 20 -26.25 -3.58 0.50
C LEU A 20 -26.33 -4.02 1.97
N PRO A 21 -25.19 -4.01 2.70
CA PRO A 21 -25.20 -4.29 4.14
C PRO A 21 -26.07 -3.30 4.91
N ASP A 22 -26.93 -3.81 5.79
CA ASP A 22 -27.75 -3.01 6.72
C ASP A 22 -26.92 -2.38 7.85
N SER A 23 -25.72 -2.90 8.11
CA SER A 23 -24.80 -2.44 9.14
C SER A 23 -23.84 -1.37 8.61
N PRO A 24 -23.40 -0.42 9.46
CA PRO A 24 -22.32 0.49 9.08
C PRO A 24 -20.99 -0.26 9.00
N ILE A 25 -20.11 0.16 8.08
CA ILE A 25 -18.76 -0.40 7.98
C ILE A 25 -17.98 -0.11 9.25
N GLY A 26 -17.58 -1.15 9.98
CA GLY A 26 -16.87 -1.05 11.26
C GLY A 26 -15.62 -1.93 11.35
N SER A 27 -15.36 -2.78 10.36
CA SER A 27 -14.26 -3.73 10.35
C SER A 27 -13.75 -4.02 8.94
N LEU A 28 -12.56 -4.64 8.84
CA LEU A 28 -12.04 -5.16 7.59
C LEU A 28 -13.00 -6.17 6.93
N ARG A 29 -13.72 -6.97 7.73
CA ARG A 29 -14.69 -7.95 7.21
C ARG A 29 -15.89 -7.30 6.55
N ASP A 30 -16.36 -6.17 7.07
CA ASP A 30 -17.43 -5.41 6.43
C ASP A 30 -17.00 -4.84 5.09
N ILE A 31 -15.74 -4.36 5.00
CA ILE A 31 -15.13 -3.86 3.75
C ILE A 31 -15.04 -5.00 2.73
N GLN A 32 -14.46 -6.14 3.11
CA GLN A 32 -14.35 -7.29 2.21
C GLN A 32 -15.73 -7.80 1.78
N TYR A 33 -16.71 -7.88 2.70
CA TYR A 33 -18.05 -8.29 2.33
C TYR A 33 -18.69 -7.34 1.33
N LEU A 34 -18.60 -6.02 1.54
CA LEU A 34 -19.10 -5.03 0.60
C LEU A 34 -18.41 -5.14 -0.76
N TYR A 35 -17.09 -5.29 -0.79
CA TYR A 35 -16.32 -5.47 -2.02
C TYR A 35 -16.75 -6.72 -2.77
N GLY A 36 -16.82 -7.85 -2.07
CA GLY A 36 -17.27 -9.12 -2.63
C GLY A 36 -18.69 -9.04 -3.17
N LYS A 37 -19.59 -8.34 -2.46
CA LYS A 37 -20.97 -8.11 -2.91
C LYS A 37 -21.02 -7.27 -4.19
N LEU A 38 -20.29 -6.16 -4.25
CA LEU A 38 -20.19 -5.32 -5.44
C LEU A 38 -19.59 -6.07 -6.64
N TYR A 39 -18.53 -6.85 -6.39
CA TYR A 39 -17.92 -7.68 -7.41
C TYR A 39 -18.89 -8.74 -7.94
N THR A 40 -19.59 -9.45 -7.05
CA THR A 40 -20.60 -10.47 -7.41
C THR A 40 -21.72 -9.84 -8.25
N LEU A 41 -22.31 -8.73 -7.81
CA LEU A 41 -23.35 -8.02 -8.58
C LEU A 41 -22.84 -7.62 -9.98
N ALA A 42 -21.59 -7.18 -10.09
CA ALA A 42 -21.01 -6.74 -11.35
C ALA A 42 -20.53 -7.87 -12.28
N THR A 43 -20.54 -9.13 -11.84
CA THR A 43 -19.99 -10.25 -12.61
C THR A 43 -20.98 -11.39 -12.77
N THR A 44 -21.58 -11.85 -11.67
CA THR A 44 -22.47 -13.01 -11.65
C THR A 44 -23.91 -12.66 -11.34
N GLY A 45 -24.20 -11.39 -11.01
CA GLY A 45 -25.54 -10.89 -10.75
C GLY A 45 -25.95 -10.96 -9.27
N GLY A 46 -27.24 -10.76 -9.01
CA GLY A 46 -27.86 -10.97 -7.70
C GLY A 46 -28.36 -12.39 -7.48
N GLY A 47 -28.82 -12.68 -6.26
CA GLY A 47 -29.41 -13.97 -5.89
C GLY A 47 -28.55 -14.84 -4.97
N GLU A 48 -29.16 -15.90 -4.44
CA GLU A 48 -28.59 -16.75 -3.38
C GLU A 48 -27.28 -17.42 -3.79
N TYR A 49 -27.20 -17.93 -5.02
CA TYR A 49 -26.04 -18.70 -5.49
C TYR A 49 -25.01 -17.89 -6.27
N ALA A 50 -25.30 -16.62 -6.62
CA ALA A 50 -24.38 -15.78 -7.39
C ALA A 50 -22.98 -15.65 -6.75
N PRO A 51 -22.81 -15.54 -5.42
CA PRO A 51 -21.50 -15.51 -4.78
C PRO A 51 -20.68 -16.81 -4.94
N TYR A 52 -21.33 -17.93 -5.29
CA TYR A 52 -20.65 -19.21 -5.42
C TYR A 52 -19.92 -19.36 -6.74
N LEU A 53 -20.42 -18.71 -7.78
CA LEU A 53 -19.91 -18.77 -9.14
C LEU A 53 -18.53 -18.10 -9.26
N THR A 54 -17.72 -18.58 -10.21
CA THR A 54 -16.34 -18.10 -10.41
C THR A 54 -16.07 -17.78 -11.88
N PRO A 55 -16.62 -16.66 -12.41
CA PRO A 55 -16.50 -16.32 -13.83
C PRO A 55 -15.05 -16.10 -14.26
N ASP A 56 -14.24 -15.41 -13.44
CA ASP A 56 -12.83 -15.12 -13.74
C ASP A 56 -11.96 -16.39 -13.85
N ALA A 57 -12.40 -17.52 -13.27
CA ALA A 57 -11.66 -18.77 -13.42
C ALA A 57 -11.70 -19.31 -14.87
N ALA A 58 -12.70 -18.90 -15.65
CA ALA A 58 -12.96 -19.35 -17.01
C ALA A 58 -12.91 -18.21 -18.06
N SER A 59 -12.51 -17.00 -17.68
CA SER A 59 -12.49 -15.84 -18.58
C SER A 59 -11.64 -16.06 -19.84
N ASP A 60 -10.51 -16.78 -19.71
CA ASP A 60 -9.64 -17.14 -20.84
C ASP A 60 -10.30 -18.06 -21.89
N LEU A 61 -11.48 -18.61 -21.58
CA LEU A 61 -12.23 -19.54 -22.45
C LEU A 61 -13.34 -18.85 -23.24
N GLU A 62 -13.65 -17.59 -22.91
CA GLU A 62 -14.70 -16.81 -23.56
C GLU A 62 -14.40 -16.64 -25.06
N ASP A 63 -15.44 -16.74 -25.89
CA ASP A 63 -15.41 -16.62 -27.34
C ASP A 63 -14.40 -17.55 -28.06
N THR A 64 -13.92 -18.58 -27.36
CA THR A 64 -13.01 -19.59 -27.89
C THR A 64 -13.80 -20.78 -28.45
N GLY A 65 -13.42 -21.26 -29.64
CA GLY A 65 -14.04 -22.46 -30.22
C GLY A 65 -13.76 -23.71 -29.37
N ASP A 66 -14.75 -24.59 -29.25
CA ASP A 66 -14.66 -25.86 -28.52
C ASP A 66 -14.26 -25.70 -27.03
N SER A 67 -14.59 -24.56 -26.42
CA SER A 67 -14.32 -24.25 -25.01
C SER A 67 -15.45 -24.63 -24.05
N LEU A 68 -16.58 -25.15 -24.56
CA LEU A 68 -17.67 -25.71 -23.79
C LEU A 68 -18.08 -27.09 -24.31
N ILE A 69 -18.08 -28.09 -23.43
CA ILE A 69 -18.49 -29.47 -23.70
C ILE A 69 -19.68 -29.80 -22.80
N VAL A 70 -20.81 -30.17 -23.40
CA VAL A 70 -22.07 -30.43 -22.69
C VAL A 70 -22.50 -31.87 -22.91
N VAL A 71 -22.61 -32.65 -21.83
CA VAL A 71 -23.28 -33.96 -21.85
C VAL A 71 -24.78 -33.75 -21.67
N ARG A 72 -25.58 -34.25 -22.61
CA ARG A 72 -27.02 -33.99 -22.63
C ARG A 72 -27.79 -35.24 -22.19
N VAL A 73 -28.47 -35.13 -21.05
CA VAL A 73 -29.17 -36.20 -20.38
C VAL A 73 -30.68 -35.96 -20.45
N ASP A 74 -31.43 -36.99 -20.83
CA ASP A 74 -32.88 -37.01 -20.85
C ASP A 74 -33.39 -37.84 -19.66
N LEU A 75 -34.04 -37.16 -18.71
CA LEU A 75 -34.69 -37.71 -17.52
C LEU A 75 -36.22 -37.61 -17.61
N SER A 76 -36.78 -37.26 -18.77
CA SER A 76 -38.23 -37.09 -18.93
C SER A 76 -39.02 -38.40 -19.02
N GLY A 77 -38.34 -39.52 -19.24
CA GLY A 77 -38.92 -40.86 -19.34
C GLY A 77 -38.84 -41.68 -18.04
N ASP A 78 -39.24 -42.96 -18.13
CA ASP A 78 -39.18 -43.89 -16.99
C ASP A 78 -37.74 -44.33 -16.63
N GLU A 79 -36.81 -44.24 -17.58
CA GLU A 79 -35.40 -44.62 -17.43
C GLU A 79 -34.49 -43.47 -17.95
N PRO A 80 -33.48 -43.03 -17.18
CA PRO A 80 -32.48 -42.06 -17.63
C PRO A 80 -31.78 -42.50 -18.92
N ARG A 81 -31.55 -41.57 -19.86
CA ARG A 81 -30.83 -41.86 -21.12
C ARG A 81 -30.07 -40.64 -21.66
N LEU A 82 -29.18 -40.86 -22.63
CA LEU A 82 -28.55 -39.78 -23.38
C LEU A 82 -29.49 -39.18 -24.44
N ALA A 83 -29.26 -37.90 -24.78
CA ALA A 83 -29.99 -37.21 -25.83
C ALA A 83 -29.76 -37.87 -27.21
N THR A 84 -30.83 -38.03 -27.99
CA THR A 84 -30.79 -38.66 -29.33
C THR A 84 -31.26 -37.73 -30.46
N ASP A 85 -31.45 -36.44 -30.15
CA ASP A 85 -31.87 -35.43 -31.12
C ASP A 85 -30.74 -34.99 -32.08
N GLU A 86 -31.01 -34.02 -32.96
CA GLU A 86 -30.06 -33.55 -33.98
C GLU A 86 -28.77 -32.93 -33.40
N ARG A 87 -28.76 -32.49 -32.14
CA ARG A 87 -27.57 -31.97 -31.46
C ARG A 87 -26.71 -33.09 -30.84
N SER A 88 -27.25 -34.31 -30.77
CA SER A 88 -26.61 -35.52 -30.23
C SER A 88 -26.34 -35.48 -28.72
N SER A 89 -25.75 -36.54 -28.17
CA SER A 89 -25.55 -36.72 -26.72
C SER A 89 -24.47 -35.82 -26.13
N VAL A 90 -23.44 -35.48 -26.91
CA VAL A 90 -22.32 -34.64 -26.48
C VAL A 90 -22.27 -33.40 -27.36
N TRP A 91 -22.54 -32.21 -26.83
CA TRP A 91 -22.48 -30.97 -27.59
C TRP A 91 -21.19 -30.21 -27.30
N VAL A 92 -20.32 -30.08 -28.32
CA VAL A 92 -19.10 -29.26 -28.28
C VAL A 92 -19.41 -27.90 -28.91
N THR A 93 -19.14 -26.83 -28.18
CA THR A 93 -19.43 -25.45 -28.58
C THR A 93 -18.47 -24.46 -27.91
N GLY A 94 -18.69 -23.16 -28.11
CA GLY A 94 -17.92 -22.11 -27.44
C GLY A 94 -18.62 -21.65 -26.16
N TYR A 95 -17.83 -21.33 -25.14
CA TYR A 95 -18.26 -20.65 -23.93
C TYR A 95 -18.33 -19.14 -24.17
N SER A 96 -19.37 -18.49 -23.66
CA SER A 96 -19.56 -17.03 -23.75
C SER A 96 -20.05 -16.44 -22.44
N GLU A 97 -19.93 -15.11 -22.28
CA GLU A 97 -20.28 -14.38 -21.05
C GLU A 97 -21.75 -14.59 -20.63
N ASP A 98 -22.66 -14.71 -21.60
CA ASP A 98 -24.09 -14.99 -21.35
C ASP A 98 -24.35 -16.38 -20.75
N GLN A 99 -23.36 -17.28 -20.74
CA GLN A 99 -23.47 -18.63 -20.20
C GLN A 99 -22.88 -18.78 -18.79
N ILE A 100 -22.37 -17.71 -18.17
CA ILE A 100 -21.78 -17.75 -16.81
C ILE A 100 -22.77 -18.35 -15.80
N GLN A 101 -24.00 -17.83 -15.78
CA GLN A 101 -25.05 -18.33 -14.87
C GLN A 101 -25.55 -19.70 -15.30
N ASP A 102 -25.78 -19.92 -16.60
CA ASP A 102 -26.27 -21.19 -17.15
C ASP A 102 -25.36 -22.36 -16.74
N VAL A 103 -24.06 -22.23 -17.00
CA VAL A 103 -23.08 -23.30 -16.75
C VAL A 103 -22.80 -23.45 -15.25
N ALA A 104 -23.07 -22.43 -14.44
CA ALA A 104 -22.89 -22.44 -12.98
C ALA A 104 -21.51 -22.94 -12.52
N HIS A 105 -20.44 -22.43 -13.15
CA HIS A 105 -19.07 -22.86 -12.81
C HIS A 105 -18.66 -22.32 -11.44
N CYS A 106 -18.30 -23.22 -10.53
CA CYS A 106 -17.79 -22.90 -9.20
C CYS A 106 -16.48 -23.63 -8.94
N LYS A 107 -15.39 -22.87 -8.86
CA LYS A 107 -14.04 -23.37 -8.61
C LYS A 107 -13.46 -22.80 -7.33
N TYR A 108 -12.64 -23.59 -6.64
CA TYR A 108 -11.83 -23.08 -5.54
C TYR A 108 -10.38 -22.83 -5.99
N PRO A 109 -9.83 -21.60 -5.81
CA PRO A 109 -8.51 -21.24 -6.33
C PRO A 109 -7.32 -21.91 -5.62
N ALA A 110 -7.49 -22.59 -4.49
CA ALA A 110 -6.35 -23.22 -3.81
C ALA A 110 -5.67 -24.31 -4.67
N ALA A 111 -4.40 -24.60 -4.33
CA ALA A 111 -3.37 -25.36 -5.07
C ALA A 111 -3.74 -26.74 -5.67
N ARG A 112 -5.00 -27.20 -5.59
CA ARG A 112 -5.52 -28.39 -6.29
C ARG A 112 -6.61 -28.10 -7.34
N GLY A 113 -7.05 -26.85 -7.51
CA GLY A 113 -8.01 -26.46 -8.56
C GLY A 113 -9.23 -27.37 -8.62
N ILE A 114 -9.95 -27.49 -7.51
CA ILE A 114 -11.10 -28.39 -7.39
C ILE A 114 -12.36 -27.59 -7.77
N ASP A 115 -13.12 -28.11 -8.73
CA ASP A 115 -14.47 -27.60 -9.04
C ASP A 115 -15.50 -28.24 -8.11
N HIS A 116 -16.40 -27.41 -7.59
CA HIS A 116 -17.48 -27.78 -6.68
C HIS A 116 -18.79 -28.02 -7.42
N SER A 117 -19.05 -27.26 -8.48
CA SER A 117 -20.20 -27.43 -9.37
C SER A 117 -20.12 -28.72 -10.19
N VAL A 118 -21.25 -29.09 -10.79
CA VAL A 118 -21.27 -30.09 -11.86
C VAL A 118 -20.40 -29.64 -13.03
N THR A 119 -20.20 -28.35 -13.29
CA THR A 119 -19.23 -27.91 -14.29
C THR A 119 -17.79 -28.10 -13.83
N HIS A 120 -16.93 -28.65 -14.71
CA HIS A 120 -15.49 -28.83 -14.50
C HIS A 120 -14.67 -28.04 -15.49
N GLN A 121 -13.58 -27.41 -15.04
CA GLN A 121 -12.61 -26.81 -15.95
C GLN A 121 -11.45 -27.76 -16.22
N SER A 122 -11.21 -28.10 -17.48
CA SER A 122 -10.05 -28.90 -17.86
C SER A 122 -8.73 -28.14 -17.69
N GLY A 123 -7.63 -28.86 -17.50
CA GLY A 123 -6.29 -28.26 -17.63
C GLY A 123 -5.98 -27.84 -19.08
N GLN A 124 -5.01 -26.93 -19.25
CA GLN A 124 -4.64 -26.38 -20.56
C GLN A 124 -4.34 -27.47 -21.60
N ASN A 125 -4.92 -27.32 -22.80
CA ASN A 125 -4.71 -28.19 -23.97
C ASN A 125 -4.85 -29.69 -23.63
N SER A 126 -5.95 -30.04 -22.97
CA SER A 126 -6.25 -31.44 -22.66
C SER A 126 -6.67 -32.19 -23.93
N ASP A 127 -6.17 -33.41 -24.06
CA ASP A 127 -6.51 -34.32 -25.16
C ASP A 127 -7.95 -34.86 -25.04
N PRO A 128 -8.56 -35.34 -26.15
CA PRO A 128 -9.95 -35.82 -26.13
C PRO A 128 -10.23 -36.95 -25.14
N GLU A 129 -9.30 -37.90 -24.93
CA GLU A 129 -9.49 -39.00 -23.96
C GLU A 129 -9.59 -38.43 -22.54
N LYS A 130 -8.72 -37.47 -22.21
CA LYS A 130 -8.74 -36.78 -20.92
C LYS A 130 -10.02 -35.95 -20.73
N LEU A 131 -10.49 -35.25 -21.77
CA LEU A 131 -11.75 -34.51 -21.74
C LEU A 131 -12.95 -35.46 -21.60
N ALA A 132 -12.96 -36.60 -22.29
CA ALA A 132 -14.00 -37.61 -22.17
C ALA A 132 -14.08 -38.17 -20.75
N ARG A 133 -12.93 -38.44 -20.12
CA ARG A 133 -12.88 -38.82 -18.71
C ARG A 133 -13.52 -37.76 -17.82
N TYR A 134 -13.24 -36.48 -18.04
CA TYR A 134 -13.84 -35.42 -17.23
C TYR A 134 -15.36 -35.27 -17.44
N ALA A 135 -15.84 -35.46 -18.67
CA ALA A 135 -17.28 -35.49 -18.98
C ALA A 135 -17.97 -36.66 -18.25
N LYS A 136 -17.38 -37.85 -18.29
CA LYS A 136 -17.86 -39.03 -17.53
C LYS A 136 -17.83 -38.83 -16.01
N GLU A 137 -16.84 -38.12 -15.51
CA GLU A 137 -16.71 -37.80 -14.08
C GLU A 137 -17.87 -36.93 -13.56
N ARG A 138 -18.70 -36.34 -14.44
CA ARG A 138 -19.91 -35.62 -14.05
C ARG A 138 -21.04 -36.56 -13.60
N LEU A 139 -21.20 -37.68 -14.30
CA LEU A 139 -22.18 -38.72 -14.01
C LEU A 139 -21.70 -39.71 -12.95
N THR A 140 -20.38 -39.85 -12.80
CA THR A 140 -19.78 -40.79 -11.84
C THR A 140 -19.30 -40.06 -10.60
N LYS A 141 -18.14 -39.41 -10.67
CA LYS A 141 -17.43 -38.88 -9.50
C LYS A 141 -18.11 -37.68 -8.82
N TRP A 142 -18.70 -36.76 -9.59
CA TRP A 142 -19.40 -35.61 -9.01
C TRP A 142 -20.75 -36.02 -8.45
N ALA A 143 -21.56 -36.72 -9.25
CA ALA A 143 -22.89 -37.15 -8.84
C ALA A 143 -22.87 -38.09 -7.62
N THR A 144 -21.83 -38.93 -7.45
CA THR A 144 -21.69 -39.85 -6.31
C THR A 144 -20.86 -39.30 -5.14
N ASP A 145 -20.47 -38.01 -5.14
CA ASP A 145 -19.77 -37.39 -4.02
C ASP A 145 -20.68 -37.36 -2.78
N ASP A 146 -20.18 -37.80 -1.62
CA ASP A 146 -20.99 -37.96 -0.40
C ASP A 146 -21.76 -36.68 -0.03
N VAL A 147 -21.17 -35.50 -0.22
CA VAL A 147 -21.82 -34.21 0.10
C VAL A 147 -22.88 -33.86 -0.95
N VAL A 148 -22.66 -34.22 -2.21
CA VAL A 148 -23.64 -34.01 -3.30
C VAL A 148 -24.85 -34.90 -3.11
N GLN A 149 -24.62 -36.16 -2.71
CA GLN A 149 -25.69 -37.12 -2.42
C GLN A 149 -26.50 -36.73 -1.18
N GLU A 150 -25.85 -36.27 -0.11
CA GLU A 150 -26.55 -35.76 1.09
C GLU A 150 -27.43 -34.55 0.73
N ALA A 151 -26.93 -33.62 -0.09
CA ALA A 151 -27.72 -32.49 -0.58
C ALA A 151 -28.89 -32.93 -1.47
N ALA A 152 -28.71 -33.96 -2.30
CA ALA A 152 -29.77 -34.52 -3.14
C ALA A 152 -30.87 -35.19 -2.30
N ASP A 153 -30.50 -35.99 -1.30
CA ASP A 153 -31.42 -36.71 -0.41
C ASP A 153 -32.38 -35.77 0.36
N ASP A 154 -31.89 -34.57 0.70
CA ASP A 154 -32.64 -33.55 1.44
C ASP A 154 -33.41 -32.57 0.53
N HIS A 155 -33.28 -32.66 -0.79
CA HIS A 155 -33.88 -31.74 -1.76
C HIS A 155 -35.05 -32.37 -2.54
N ASP A 156 -36.12 -31.58 -2.80
CA ASP A 156 -37.34 -32.06 -3.48
C ASP A 156 -37.08 -32.58 -4.91
N GLU A 157 -36.05 -32.04 -5.57
CA GLU A 157 -35.61 -32.44 -6.92
C GLU A 157 -34.38 -33.37 -6.91
N GLY A 158 -34.07 -34.01 -5.78
CA GLY A 158 -32.91 -34.92 -5.60
C GLY A 158 -32.79 -36.02 -6.67
N SER A 159 -33.93 -36.50 -7.17
CA SER A 159 -33.99 -37.55 -8.20
C SER A 159 -33.29 -37.18 -9.51
N ILE A 160 -33.04 -35.89 -9.78
CA ILE A 160 -32.27 -35.45 -10.95
C ILE A 160 -30.83 -35.93 -10.83
N ILE A 161 -30.20 -35.79 -9.66
CA ILE A 161 -28.83 -36.25 -9.41
C ILE A 161 -28.78 -37.78 -9.41
N ASP A 162 -29.79 -38.45 -8.83
CA ASP A 162 -29.89 -39.93 -8.87
C ASP A 162 -29.94 -40.46 -10.31
N GLY A 163 -30.65 -39.77 -11.20
CA GLY A 163 -30.69 -40.11 -12.62
C GLY A 163 -29.32 -39.99 -13.31
N LEU A 164 -28.48 -39.03 -12.89
CA LEU A 164 -27.09 -38.97 -13.35
C LEU A 164 -26.25 -40.13 -12.83
N VAL A 165 -26.44 -40.52 -11.56
CA VAL A 165 -25.75 -41.66 -10.95
C VAL A 165 -26.11 -42.95 -11.68
N GLU A 166 -27.40 -43.18 -11.97
CA GLU A 166 -27.88 -44.36 -12.69
C GLU A 166 -27.22 -44.46 -14.09
N LEU A 167 -27.12 -43.34 -14.82
CA LEU A 167 -26.39 -43.30 -16.09
C LEU A 167 -24.88 -43.52 -15.94
N GLY A 168 -24.31 -43.02 -14.85
CA GLY A 168 -22.89 -43.20 -14.53
C GLY A 168 -22.51 -44.65 -14.26
N GLU A 169 -23.47 -45.52 -13.93
CA GLU A 169 -23.24 -46.95 -13.72
C GLU A 169 -23.25 -47.78 -15.02
N ASP A 170 -23.77 -47.22 -16.13
CA ASP A 170 -23.82 -47.89 -17.43
C ASP A 170 -22.54 -47.65 -18.25
N GLU A 171 -21.67 -48.67 -18.31
CA GLU A 171 -20.44 -48.64 -19.10
C GLU A 171 -20.69 -48.31 -20.59
N ALA A 172 -21.83 -48.73 -21.17
CA ALA A 172 -22.13 -48.44 -22.57
C ALA A 172 -22.43 -46.95 -22.80
N VAL A 173 -23.11 -46.29 -21.85
CA VAL A 173 -23.35 -44.84 -21.86
C VAL A 173 -22.03 -44.08 -21.75
N LEU A 174 -21.16 -44.53 -20.85
CA LEU A 174 -19.83 -43.93 -20.67
C LEU A 174 -18.97 -44.05 -21.95
N ASP A 175 -18.99 -45.21 -22.59
CA ASP A 175 -18.27 -45.44 -23.86
C ASP A 175 -18.85 -44.58 -24.99
N GLU A 176 -20.19 -44.40 -25.06
CA GLU A 176 -20.84 -43.53 -26.04
C GLU A 176 -20.40 -42.06 -25.91
N ILE A 177 -20.33 -41.54 -24.68
CA ILE A 177 -19.83 -40.18 -24.41
C ILE A 177 -18.38 -40.02 -24.90
N GLU A 178 -17.52 -41.00 -24.64
CA GLU A 178 -16.11 -40.97 -25.04
C GLU A 178 -15.92 -41.02 -26.55
N ASP A 179 -16.63 -41.93 -27.22
CA ASP A 179 -16.59 -42.08 -28.68
C ASP A 179 -17.12 -40.83 -29.39
N GLU A 180 -18.25 -40.27 -28.92
CA GLU A 180 -18.84 -39.08 -29.52
C GLU A 180 -17.94 -37.85 -29.34
N LEU A 181 -17.42 -37.63 -28.13
CA LEU A 181 -16.53 -36.49 -27.86
C LEU A 181 -15.25 -36.57 -28.69
N THR A 182 -14.61 -37.74 -28.73
CA THR A 182 -13.39 -37.97 -29.52
C THR A 182 -13.63 -37.74 -31.00
N THR A 183 -14.80 -38.15 -31.50
CA THR A 183 -15.22 -37.92 -32.89
C THR A 183 -15.42 -36.44 -33.18
N LYS A 184 -16.09 -35.69 -32.29
CA LYS A 184 -16.37 -34.25 -32.48
C LYS A 184 -15.12 -33.39 -32.44
N LEU A 185 -14.19 -33.68 -31.53
CA LEU A 185 -12.92 -32.97 -31.44
C LEU A 185 -11.90 -33.38 -32.52
N GLY A 186 -12.13 -34.49 -33.25
CA GLY A 186 -11.26 -34.91 -34.35
C GLY A 186 -9.81 -35.22 -33.95
N GLY A 187 -9.53 -35.45 -32.67
CA GLY A 187 -8.19 -35.63 -32.13
C GLY A 187 -7.49 -34.33 -31.69
N GLU A 188 -8.13 -33.17 -31.81
CA GLU A 188 -7.58 -31.90 -31.38
C GLU A 188 -7.65 -31.73 -29.86
N SER A 189 -6.61 -31.12 -29.28
CA SER A 189 -6.58 -30.80 -27.84
C SER A 189 -7.13 -29.41 -27.62
N THR A 190 -7.92 -29.24 -26.57
CA THR A 190 -8.54 -27.95 -26.22
C THR A 190 -8.54 -27.74 -24.71
N THR A 191 -8.82 -26.52 -24.28
CA THR A 191 -9.15 -26.19 -22.89
C THR A 191 -10.63 -25.87 -22.85
N ALA A 192 -11.40 -26.57 -22.03
CA ALA A 192 -12.85 -26.44 -22.01
C ALA A 192 -13.44 -26.53 -20.61
N LEU A 193 -14.63 -25.94 -20.46
CA LEU A 193 -15.59 -26.28 -19.41
C LEU A 193 -16.38 -27.53 -19.84
N LEU A 194 -16.56 -28.46 -18.91
CA LEU A 194 -17.33 -29.68 -19.12
C LEU A 194 -18.51 -29.71 -18.16
N THR A 195 -19.72 -29.81 -18.70
CA THR A 195 -20.96 -29.69 -17.93
C THR A 195 -22.05 -30.64 -18.41
N VAL A 196 -23.22 -30.60 -17.76
CA VAL A 196 -24.38 -31.44 -18.05
C VAL A 196 -25.61 -30.57 -18.32
N GLN A 197 -26.39 -30.93 -19.34
CA GLN A 197 -27.75 -30.41 -19.54
C GLN A 197 -28.76 -31.51 -19.29
N VAL A 198 -29.91 -31.18 -18.69
CA VAL A 198 -30.93 -32.16 -18.33
C VAL A 198 -32.29 -31.78 -18.93
N GLN A 199 -32.96 -32.74 -19.56
CA GLN A 199 -34.36 -32.60 -19.95
C GLN A 199 -35.26 -33.31 -18.92
N LEU A 200 -36.23 -32.60 -18.35
CA LEU A 200 -37.14 -33.11 -17.32
C LEU A 200 -38.52 -33.47 -17.87
N ASP A 201 -38.95 -32.84 -18.96
CA ASP A 201 -40.22 -33.09 -19.63
C ASP A 201 -40.01 -33.14 -21.16
N GLU A 202 -40.66 -34.06 -21.86
CA GLU A 202 -40.51 -34.23 -23.32
C GLU A 202 -40.94 -32.98 -24.10
N ASP A 203 -41.88 -32.20 -23.55
CA ASP A 203 -42.42 -30.96 -24.13
C ASP A 203 -41.56 -29.73 -23.80
N GLU A 204 -40.60 -29.85 -22.87
CA GLU A 204 -39.70 -28.78 -22.46
C GLU A 204 -38.29 -28.97 -23.06
N GLY A 205 -37.54 -27.87 -23.12
CA GLY A 205 -36.15 -27.91 -23.58
C GLY A 205 -35.20 -28.51 -22.52
N TYR A 206 -33.96 -28.74 -22.94
CA TYR A 206 -32.89 -29.07 -22.01
C TYR A 206 -32.58 -27.85 -21.15
N ARG A 207 -32.48 -28.07 -19.84
CA ARG A 207 -32.14 -27.08 -18.83
C ARG A 207 -30.66 -27.14 -18.49
N TRP A 208 -30.09 -25.98 -18.22
CA TRP A 208 -28.71 -25.82 -17.77
C TRP A 208 -28.57 -26.03 -16.26
N PRO A 209 -27.35 -26.31 -15.75
CA PRO A 209 -27.13 -26.47 -14.32
C PRO A 209 -27.63 -25.29 -13.48
N GLY A 210 -27.42 -24.06 -13.94
CA GLY A 210 -27.87 -22.84 -13.25
C GLY A 210 -29.39 -22.70 -13.15
N GLU A 211 -30.14 -23.44 -13.96
CA GLU A 211 -31.61 -23.45 -13.95
C GLU A 211 -32.19 -24.54 -13.04
N LEU A 212 -31.33 -25.35 -12.40
CA LEU A 212 -31.72 -26.49 -11.56
C LEU A 212 -31.27 -26.26 -10.12
N ASP A 213 -32.22 -25.97 -9.23
CA ASP A 213 -31.95 -25.59 -7.83
C ASP A 213 -31.14 -26.68 -7.10
N VAL A 214 -31.44 -27.96 -7.36
CA VAL A 214 -30.71 -29.10 -6.77
C VAL A 214 -29.22 -29.12 -7.13
N PHE A 215 -28.84 -28.70 -8.35
CA PHE A 215 -27.42 -28.63 -8.73
C PHE A 215 -26.73 -27.45 -8.04
N MET A 216 -27.44 -26.34 -7.87
CA MET A 216 -26.93 -25.15 -7.20
C MET A 216 -26.76 -25.39 -5.69
N GLU A 217 -27.72 -26.05 -5.05
CA GLU A 217 -27.63 -26.41 -3.63
C GLU A 217 -26.54 -27.46 -3.38
N ALA A 218 -26.43 -28.49 -4.24
CA ALA A 218 -25.33 -29.46 -4.15
C ALA A 218 -23.95 -28.80 -4.32
N MET A 219 -23.82 -27.85 -5.25
CA MET A 219 -22.61 -27.03 -5.41
C MET A 219 -22.30 -26.22 -4.14
N ARG A 220 -23.32 -25.55 -3.58
CA ARG A 220 -23.21 -24.75 -2.35
C ARG A 220 -22.71 -25.59 -1.19
N GLN A 221 -23.38 -26.70 -0.87
CA GLN A 221 -23.00 -27.60 0.21
C GLN A 221 -21.58 -28.14 0.04
N ARG A 222 -21.21 -28.50 -1.19
CA ARG A 222 -19.86 -29.00 -1.50
C ARG A 222 -18.79 -27.92 -1.31
N LYS A 223 -19.05 -26.66 -1.67
CA LYS A 223 -18.13 -25.53 -1.41
C LYS A 223 -17.99 -25.28 0.09
N LEU A 224 -19.10 -25.23 0.81
CA LEU A 224 -19.12 -25.00 2.26
C LEU A 224 -18.39 -26.10 3.05
N SER A 225 -18.53 -27.36 2.65
CA SER A 225 -17.79 -28.49 3.26
C SER A 225 -16.26 -28.35 3.17
N LYS A 226 -15.74 -27.63 2.16
CA LYS A 226 -14.29 -27.36 2.03
C LYS A 226 -13.86 -26.12 2.76
N LEU A 227 -14.75 -25.15 2.95
CA LEU A 227 -14.44 -23.93 3.67
C LEU A 227 -13.97 -24.25 5.10
N VAL A 228 -14.69 -25.13 5.80
CA VAL A 228 -14.37 -25.51 7.20
C VAL A 228 -13.07 -26.30 7.38
N THR A 229 -12.53 -26.88 6.30
CA THR A 229 -11.31 -27.71 6.32
C THR A 229 -10.09 -27.04 5.66
N LYS A 230 -10.20 -25.73 5.36
CA LYS A 230 -9.12 -24.94 4.73
C LYS A 230 -7.87 -24.90 5.62
N ASN A 231 -6.70 -24.73 5.00
CA ASN A 231 -5.41 -24.50 5.69
C ASN A 231 -5.01 -25.57 6.72
N LYS A 232 -5.48 -26.82 6.52
CA LYS A 232 -5.25 -27.99 7.37
C LYS A 232 -6.03 -27.96 8.69
N ALA A 233 -7.10 -27.17 8.77
CA ALA A 233 -8.12 -27.37 9.79
C ALA A 233 -8.83 -28.72 9.56
N ASP A 234 -9.14 -29.41 10.65
CA ASP A 234 -10.02 -30.56 10.65
C ASP A 234 -11.50 -30.09 10.56
N ASP A 235 -11.88 -29.05 11.32
CA ASP A 235 -13.20 -28.38 11.25
C ASP A 235 -13.18 -27.02 12.00
N SER A 236 -13.02 -25.93 11.25
CA SER A 236 -13.09 -24.56 11.77
C SER A 236 -14.49 -23.95 11.67
N SER A 237 -15.47 -24.60 12.30
CA SER A 237 -16.86 -24.11 12.33
C SER A 237 -17.54 -24.21 13.69
N GLY A 238 -18.56 -23.37 13.90
CA GLY A 238 -19.36 -23.36 15.12
C GLY A 238 -20.57 -22.44 15.02
N ASN A 239 -21.33 -22.26 16.11
CA ASN A 239 -22.46 -21.33 16.14
C ASN A 239 -22.07 -20.05 16.87
N ALA A 240 -22.20 -18.91 16.20
CA ALA A 240 -21.89 -17.59 16.75
C ALA A 240 -22.76 -16.51 16.07
N THR A 241 -22.57 -15.26 16.48
CA THR A 241 -23.14 -14.11 15.78
C THR A 241 -22.19 -13.72 14.65
N ASP A 242 -22.69 -13.69 13.43
CA ASP A 242 -21.92 -13.26 12.26
C ASP A 242 -21.46 -11.80 12.42
N LEU A 243 -20.18 -11.54 12.17
CA LEU A 243 -19.60 -10.19 12.29
C LEU A 243 -20.20 -9.19 11.30
N VAL A 244 -20.59 -9.66 10.11
CA VAL A 244 -21.05 -8.78 9.03
C VAL A 244 -22.55 -8.49 9.16
N THR A 245 -23.37 -9.54 9.26
CA THR A 245 -24.84 -9.39 9.31
C THR A 245 -25.35 -9.11 10.72
N GLY A 246 -24.60 -9.47 11.77
CA GLY A 246 -25.05 -9.35 13.16
C GLY A 246 -26.09 -10.39 13.58
N GLU A 247 -26.43 -11.35 12.72
CA GLU A 247 -27.41 -12.40 12.99
C GLU A 247 -26.77 -13.67 13.54
N PRO A 248 -27.47 -14.46 14.39
CA PRO A 248 -26.99 -15.77 14.81
C PRO A 248 -26.98 -16.76 13.63
N ALA A 249 -25.81 -17.35 13.36
CA ALA A 249 -25.62 -18.30 12.26
C ALA A 249 -24.62 -19.39 12.62
N ARG A 250 -24.52 -20.40 11.74
CA ARG A 250 -23.33 -21.24 11.69
C ARG A 250 -22.22 -20.45 11.01
N THR A 251 -21.08 -20.36 11.67
CA THR A 251 -19.96 -19.50 11.29
C THR A 251 -18.67 -20.27 11.12
N VAL A 252 -17.77 -19.73 10.30
CA VAL A 252 -16.45 -20.30 10.00
C VAL A 252 -15.33 -19.33 10.32
N GLY A 253 -14.12 -19.85 10.56
CA GLY A 253 -12.93 -19.06 10.88
C GLY A 253 -11.90 -18.97 9.74
N THR A 254 -12.19 -19.58 8.59
CA THR A 254 -11.25 -19.84 7.49
C THR A 254 -11.48 -18.97 6.25
N SER A 255 -12.32 -17.94 6.35
CA SER A 255 -12.49 -16.92 5.29
C SER A 255 -11.15 -16.23 4.99
N GLU A 256 -10.99 -15.70 3.78
CA GLU A 256 -9.76 -15.01 3.39
C GLU A 256 -9.48 -13.76 4.24
N ASP A 257 -8.20 -13.60 4.59
CA ASP A 257 -7.73 -12.62 5.55
C ASP A 257 -6.44 -11.96 5.05
N PRO A 258 -6.48 -10.66 4.67
CA PRO A 258 -5.31 -9.90 4.21
C PRO A 258 -4.12 -9.97 5.18
N GLN A 259 -4.41 -10.04 6.48
CA GLN A 259 -3.41 -10.09 7.55
C GLN A 259 -2.98 -11.53 7.89
N ASN A 260 -3.73 -12.52 7.41
CA ASN A 260 -3.48 -13.94 7.62
C ASN A 260 -3.35 -14.33 9.10
N TYR A 261 -4.02 -13.63 10.02
CA TYR A 261 -3.88 -13.80 11.47
C TYR A 261 -4.23 -15.22 11.93
N PHE A 262 -5.23 -15.84 11.30
CA PHE A 262 -5.81 -17.12 11.70
C PHE A 262 -5.60 -18.25 10.68
N LEU A 263 -5.06 -17.91 9.51
CA LEU A 263 -4.97 -18.80 8.35
C LEU A 263 -3.56 -19.38 8.17
N GLY A 264 -2.55 -18.81 8.82
CA GLY A 264 -1.15 -19.19 8.72
C GLY A 264 -0.49 -19.57 10.04
N LYS A 265 0.77 -19.99 9.95
CA LYS A 265 1.60 -20.19 11.15
C LYS A 265 2.15 -18.84 11.57
N GLN A 266 1.55 -18.20 12.55
CA GLN A 266 2.12 -16.98 13.13
C GLN A 266 3.49 -17.26 13.77
N LEU A 267 4.43 -16.31 13.63
CA LEU A 267 5.76 -16.42 14.23
C LEU A 267 5.66 -16.38 15.76
N GLU A 268 4.74 -15.55 16.25
CA GLU A 268 4.37 -15.41 17.65
C GLU A 268 3.18 -16.29 18.00
N LYS A 269 3.33 -17.13 19.04
CA LYS A 269 2.26 -18.02 19.51
C LYS A 269 1.39 -17.30 20.53
N PHE A 270 0.42 -16.53 20.06
CA PHE A 270 -0.60 -15.99 20.95
C PHE A 270 -1.61 -17.09 21.33
N PRO A 271 -1.91 -17.26 22.64
CA PRO A 271 -3.00 -18.13 23.06
C PRO A 271 -4.32 -17.63 22.45
N GLY A 272 -4.98 -18.47 21.63
CA GLY A 272 -6.25 -18.13 20.98
C GLY A 272 -6.19 -17.97 19.45
N LEU A 273 -5.00 -17.94 18.84
CA LEU A 273 -4.82 -18.02 17.38
C LEU A 273 -4.72 -19.49 16.94
N ASP A 274 -5.77 -20.28 17.22
CA ASP A 274 -5.91 -21.65 16.76
C ASP A 274 -6.84 -21.68 15.55
N ILE A 275 -6.39 -22.27 14.44
CA ILE A 275 -7.17 -22.32 13.20
C ILE A 275 -8.51 -23.05 13.38
N GLU A 276 -8.56 -24.08 14.23
CA GLU A 276 -9.80 -24.82 14.51
C GLU A 276 -10.84 -23.95 15.24
N GLU A 277 -10.38 -22.93 15.97
CA GLU A 277 -11.22 -22.11 16.85
C GLU A 277 -11.33 -20.65 16.36
N ALA A 278 -10.80 -20.35 15.18
CA ALA A 278 -10.81 -19.03 14.57
C ALA A 278 -12.24 -18.48 14.37
N TRP A 279 -13.23 -19.36 14.20
CA TRP A 279 -14.64 -18.99 14.14
C TRP A 279 -15.14 -18.31 15.43
N ARG A 280 -14.44 -18.45 16.57
CA ARG A 280 -14.80 -17.77 17.82
C ARG A 280 -14.31 -16.33 17.89
N THR A 281 -13.19 -16.03 17.24
CA THR A 281 -12.57 -14.70 17.27
C THR A 281 -13.06 -13.84 16.10
N HIS A 282 -13.26 -14.46 14.93
CA HIS A 282 -13.79 -13.80 13.75
C HIS A 282 -14.94 -14.60 13.13
N PRO A 283 -16.08 -14.73 13.83
CA PRO A 283 -17.23 -15.48 13.33
C PRO A 283 -17.79 -14.83 12.08
N ILE A 284 -17.77 -15.55 10.95
CA ILE A 284 -18.45 -15.12 9.73
C ILE A 284 -19.39 -16.22 9.27
N ALA A 285 -20.63 -15.88 8.92
CA ALA A 285 -21.59 -16.85 8.38
C ALA A 285 -21.03 -17.54 7.12
N GLU A 286 -21.38 -18.80 6.90
CA GLU A 286 -20.87 -19.60 5.77
C GLU A 286 -21.02 -18.90 4.40
N ASP A 287 -22.20 -18.34 4.10
CA ASP A 287 -22.46 -17.60 2.86
C ASP A 287 -21.72 -16.25 2.79
N ALA A 288 -21.64 -15.55 3.93
CA ALA A 288 -20.90 -14.30 4.03
C ALA A 288 -19.40 -14.51 3.83
N ALA A 289 -18.85 -15.64 4.30
CA ALA A 289 -17.46 -16.00 4.10
C ALA A 289 -17.15 -16.27 2.62
N VAL A 290 -18.08 -16.89 1.87
CA VAL A 290 -17.95 -17.02 0.41
C VAL A 290 -17.96 -15.64 -0.27
N THR A 291 -18.85 -14.74 0.16
CA THR A 291 -18.89 -13.36 -0.37
C THR A 291 -17.58 -12.62 -0.08
N VAL A 292 -17.03 -12.72 1.13
CA VAL A 292 -15.74 -12.13 1.50
C VAL A 292 -14.59 -12.62 0.62
N MET A 293 -14.61 -13.90 0.19
CA MET A 293 -13.59 -14.45 -0.71
C MET A 293 -13.67 -13.86 -2.13
N ASN A 294 -14.83 -13.38 -2.57
CA ASN A 294 -14.96 -12.72 -3.87
C ASN A 294 -14.40 -11.29 -3.88
N ALA A 295 -14.00 -10.76 -2.73
CA ALA A 295 -13.42 -9.43 -2.62
C ALA A 295 -11.99 -9.34 -3.18
N ASP A 296 -11.33 -10.48 -3.40
CA ASP A 296 -9.89 -10.58 -3.70
C ASP A 296 -9.48 -9.67 -4.86
N THR A 297 -10.25 -9.65 -5.95
CA THR A 297 -9.99 -8.77 -7.11
C THR A 297 -9.85 -7.29 -6.70
N PHE A 298 -10.76 -6.78 -5.87
CA PHE A 298 -10.72 -5.39 -5.41
C PHE A 298 -9.73 -5.16 -4.27
N VAL A 299 -9.50 -6.15 -3.42
CA VAL A 299 -8.48 -6.08 -2.36
C VAL A 299 -7.08 -6.00 -2.98
N GLU A 300 -6.77 -6.86 -3.95
CA GLU A 300 -5.49 -6.87 -4.64
C GLU A 300 -5.27 -5.60 -5.49
N ALA A 301 -6.31 -5.11 -6.18
CA ALA A 301 -6.23 -3.83 -6.90
C ALA A 301 -5.94 -2.64 -5.98
N CYS A 302 -6.37 -2.69 -4.71
CA CYS A 302 -6.10 -1.66 -3.71
C CYS A 302 -4.84 -1.95 -2.87
N THR A 303 -3.87 -2.67 -3.43
CA THR A 303 -2.65 -3.09 -2.75
C THR A 303 -1.41 -2.87 -3.60
N TYR A 304 -0.30 -2.50 -2.97
CA TYR A 304 1.02 -2.39 -3.60
C TYR A 304 2.12 -2.93 -2.70
N ARG A 305 3.34 -3.08 -3.22
CA ARG A 305 4.51 -3.54 -2.47
C ARG A 305 5.53 -2.44 -2.30
N THR A 306 6.08 -2.31 -1.10
CA THR A 306 7.18 -1.40 -0.77
C THR A 306 7.90 -1.91 0.48
N PHE A 307 9.21 -1.69 0.58
CA PHE A 307 10.04 -2.14 1.72
C PHE A 307 9.90 -3.64 2.05
N GLY A 308 9.74 -4.50 1.03
CA GLY A 308 9.45 -5.93 1.23
C GLY A 308 8.04 -6.26 1.73
N ALA A 309 7.28 -5.28 2.22
CA ALA A 309 5.92 -5.41 2.70
C ALA A 309 4.87 -5.23 1.60
N LYS A 310 3.68 -5.78 1.85
CA LYS A 310 2.45 -5.61 1.08
C LYS A 310 1.56 -4.61 1.83
N VAL A 311 1.26 -3.47 1.22
CA VAL A 311 0.50 -2.38 1.84
C VAL A 311 -0.91 -2.34 1.25
N TYR A 312 -1.89 -2.62 2.10
CA TYR A 312 -3.31 -2.53 1.82
C TYR A 312 -3.80 -1.10 2.11
N TYR A 313 -4.44 -0.47 1.13
CA TYR A 313 -5.05 0.86 1.29
C TYR A 313 -6.47 0.84 0.69
N LEU A 314 -7.41 0.26 1.45
CA LEU A 314 -8.74 -0.11 0.95
C LEU A 314 -9.75 1.03 1.17
N PRO A 315 -10.27 1.68 0.12
CA PRO A 315 -11.29 2.73 0.25
C PRO A 315 -12.63 2.18 0.75
N TYR A 316 -13.25 2.88 1.69
CA TYR A 316 -14.61 2.55 2.11
C TYR A 316 -15.38 3.79 2.54
N VAL A 317 -16.70 3.65 2.59
CA VAL A 317 -17.61 4.72 2.96
C VAL A 317 -17.89 4.64 4.45
N TRP A 318 -17.57 5.69 5.20
CA TRP A 318 -17.85 5.74 6.63
C TRP A 318 -19.36 5.76 6.91
N GLY A 319 -19.77 4.92 7.86
CA GLY A 319 -21.16 4.75 8.29
C GLY A 319 -21.95 3.79 7.38
N HIS A 320 -23.26 4.01 7.28
CA HIS A 320 -24.14 3.20 6.44
C HIS A 320 -23.92 3.55 4.97
N VAL A 321 -23.76 2.52 4.15
CA VAL A 321 -23.55 2.66 2.71
C VAL A 321 -24.90 2.91 2.05
N SER A 322 -24.99 3.97 1.26
CA SER A 322 -26.17 4.24 0.44
C SER A 322 -25.95 3.71 -0.98
N PRO A 323 -27.00 3.43 -1.77
CA PRO A 323 -26.86 3.02 -3.17
C PRO A 323 -25.98 3.95 -4.01
N ALA A 324 -26.10 5.27 -3.80
CA ALA A 324 -25.26 6.25 -4.47
C ALA A 324 -23.78 6.06 -4.09
N ASN A 325 -23.47 6.03 -2.79
CA ASN A 325 -22.09 5.83 -2.33
C ASN A 325 -21.51 4.47 -2.77
N ALA A 326 -22.33 3.42 -2.85
CA ALA A 326 -21.91 2.10 -3.31
C ALA A 326 -21.52 2.14 -4.79
N LYS A 327 -22.27 2.87 -5.63
CA LYS A 327 -21.95 3.07 -7.04
C LYS A 327 -20.66 3.87 -7.22
N ASP A 328 -20.45 4.89 -6.41
CA ASP A 328 -19.24 5.72 -6.47
C ASP A 328 -18.02 4.95 -5.95
N LEU A 329 -18.18 4.11 -4.92
CA LEU A 329 -17.14 3.17 -4.48
C LEU A 329 -16.82 2.14 -5.57
N TYR A 330 -17.85 1.58 -6.19
CA TYR A 330 -17.67 0.65 -7.30
C TYR A 330 -16.89 1.27 -8.46
N GLU A 331 -17.18 2.53 -8.84
CA GLU A 331 -16.44 3.25 -9.88
C GLU A 331 -14.96 3.38 -9.52
N LEU A 332 -14.64 3.74 -8.27
CA LEU A 332 -13.26 3.83 -7.80
C LEU A 332 -12.53 2.47 -7.86
N LEU A 333 -13.19 1.39 -7.41
CA LEU A 333 -12.61 0.03 -7.43
C LEU A 333 -12.45 -0.52 -8.85
N TYR A 334 -13.39 -0.21 -9.73
CA TYR A 334 -13.33 -0.57 -11.14
C TYR A 334 -12.13 0.09 -11.82
N SER A 335 -11.95 1.40 -11.62
CA SER A 335 -10.77 2.13 -12.14
C SER A 335 -9.47 1.52 -11.61
N ALA A 336 -9.37 1.27 -10.30
CA ALA A 336 -8.18 0.64 -9.72
C ALA A 336 -7.87 -0.76 -10.28
N THR A 337 -8.87 -1.47 -10.80
CA THR A 337 -8.72 -2.82 -11.36
C THR A 337 -8.40 -2.81 -12.86
N THR A 338 -8.88 -1.80 -13.60
CA THR A 338 -8.88 -1.80 -15.07
C THR A 338 -7.94 -0.76 -15.69
N GLU A 339 -7.56 0.26 -14.94
CA GLU A 339 -6.58 1.26 -15.36
C GLU A 339 -5.18 0.71 -15.04
N ASP A 340 -4.40 0.45 -16.09
CA ASP A 340 -2.99 0.08 -15.99
C ASP A 340 -2.15 1.37 -15.98
N ASP A 341 -2.19 2.08 -14.86
CA ASP A 341 -1.26 3.18 -14.57
C ASP A 341 -0.36 2.82 -13.38
N ASP A 342 0.90 3.29 -13.38
CA ASP A 342 1.88 3.03 -12.32
C ASP A 342 1.53 3.74 -10.99
N LYS A 343 0.24 4.01 -10.73
CA LYS A 343 -0.26 4.75 -9.58
C LYS A 343 -0.59 3.83 -8.42
N THR A 344 -0.37 4.35 -7.23
CA THR A 344 -0.84 3.73 -5.99
C THR A 344 -2.36 3.90 -5.83
N PRO A 345 -3.03 3.05 -5.04
CA PRO A 345 -4.46 3.22 -4.71
C PRO A 345 -4.79 4.59 -4.10
N VAL A 346 -3.83 5.22 -3.42
CA VAL A 346 -3.93 6.58 -2.87
C VAL A 346 -4.07 7.61 -4.01
N GLU A 347 -3.24 7.49 -5.05
CA GLU A 347 -3.22 8.38 -6.20
C GLU A 347 -4.46 8.20 -7.08
N THR A 348 -4.88 6.95 -7.33
CA THR A 348 -6.13 6.66 -8.05
C THR A 348 -7.34 7.24 -7.30
N ALA A 349 -7.41 7.07 -5.98
CA ALA A 349 -8.47 7.69 -5.17
C ALA A 349 -8.39 9.22 -5.16
N TYR A 350 -7.19 9.78 -5.24
CA TYR A 350 -6.97 11.22 -5.32
C TYR A 350 -7.50 11.83 -6.61
N ASP A 351 -7.15 11.25 -7.75
CA ASP A 351 -7.57 11.74 -9.07
C ASP A 351 -9.10 11.72 -9.21
N ASN A 352 -9.75 10.71 -8.62
CA ASN A 352 -11.20 10.51 -8.67
C ASN A 352 -11.97 11.20 -7.52
N ARG A 353 -11.29 11.83 -6.56
CA ARG A 353 -11.91 12.43 -5.36
C ARG A 353 -12.93 13.52 -5.69
N SER A 354 -12.60 14.40 -6.64
CA SER A 354 -13.41 15.59 -6.93
C SER A 354 -14.77 15.30 -7.60
N THR A 355 -14.94 14.07 -8.09
CA THR A 355 -16.12 13.62 -8.84
C THR A 355 -16.99 12.65 -8.05
N LEU A 356 -16.43 11.88 -7.11
CA LEU A 356 -17.11 10.72 -6.53
C LEU A 356 -17.55 10.87 -5.07
N PHE A 357 -16.89 11.68 -4.23
CA PHE A 357 -17.22 11.72 -2.80
C PHE A 357 -17.20 13.12 -2.17
N ASP A 358 -18.05 13.32 -1.17
CA ASP A 358 -17.86 14.39 -0.17
C ASP A 358 -16.76 13.94 0.81
N ASP A 359 -15.67 14.70 0.88
CA ASP A 359 -14.39 14.37 1.55
C ASP A 359 -14.53 13.84 2.98
N ALA A 360 -15.60 14.21 3.66
CA ALA A 360 -15.84 13.79 5.03
C ALA A 360 -16.14 12.29 5.18
N ARG A 361 -16.63 11.60 4.13
CA ARG A 361 -17.15 10.22 4.24
C ARG A 361 -16.20 9.14 3.73
N LEU A 362 -15.33 9.41 2.76
CA LEU A 362 -14.36 8.42 2.29
C LEU A 362 -13.28 8.20 3.36
N ARG A 363 -13.06 6.93 3.71
CA ARG A 363 -12.03 6.48 4.64
C ARG A 363 -11.27 5.33 4.01
N PHE A 364 -10.13 5.00 4.60
CA PHE A 364 -9.26 3.94 4.12
C PHE A 364 -8.92 3.03 5.28
N TYR A 365 -9.07 1.74 5.03
CA TYR A 365 -8.38 0.75 5.83
C TYR A 365 -6.93 0.68 5.37
N VAL A 366 -5.99 0.91 6.28
CA VAL A 366 -4.55 0.90 5.99
C VAL A 366 -3.92 -0.23 6.80
N SER A 367 -3.18 -1.10 6.12
CA SER A 367 -2.35 -2.09 6.81
C SER A 367 -1.12 -2.44 6.00
N ALA A 368 0.01 -2.64 6.66
CA ALA A 368 1.24 -3.12 6.05
C ALA A 368 1.59 -4.49 6.61
N VAL A 369 1.79 -5.46 5.73
CA VAL A 369 2.00 -6.86 6.08
C VAL A 369 3.15 -7.45 5.27
N MET A 370 4.11 -8.09 5.93
CA MET A 370 5.23 -8.76 5.27
C MET A 370 5.04 -10.28 5.25
N PRO A 371 4.90 -10.89 4.05
CA PRO A 371 4.77 -12.33 3.92
C PRO A 371 6.15 -13.02 3.97
N HIS A 372 6.28 -14.02 4.83
CA HIS A 372 7.45 -14.87 4.99
C HIS A 372 7.23 -16.29 4.46
N GLN A 373 8.31 -17.08 4.41
CA GLN A 373 8.24 -18.50 4.04
C GLN A 373 7.29 -19.31 4.95
N MET A 374 6.58 -20.28 4.37
CA MET A 374 5.59 -21.14 5.05
C MET A 374 4.34 -20.41 5.59
N SER A 375 3.90 -19.34 4.91
CA SER A 375 2.66 -18.62 5.23
C SER A 375 2.68 -18.00 6.64
N ARG A 376 3.82 -17.42 7.03
CA ARG A 376 3.92 -16.56 8.23
C ARG A 376 3.90 -15.11 7.78
N TYR A 377 3.29 -14.22 8.55
CA TYR A 377 3.09 -12.84 8.17
C TYR A 377 3.39 -11.95 9.37
N ASP A 378 4.17 -10.90 9.17
CA ASP A 378 4.36 -9.86 10.19
C ASP A 378 3.48 -8.66 9.83
N VAL A 379 2.76 -8.12 10.81
CA VAL A 379 1.85 -6.98 10.63
C VAL A 379 2.45 -5.76 11.32
N PHE A 380 2.79 -4.75 10.53
CA PHE A 380 3.52 -3.55 10.99
C PHE A 380 2.58 -2.46 11.52
N GLY A 381 1.34 -2.45 11.04
CA GLY A 381 0.34 -1.50 11.47
C GLY A 381 -1.01 -1.77 10.82
N GLU A 382 -2.06 -1.33 11.49
CA GLU A 382 -3.44 -1.42 11.03
C GLU A 382 -4.22 -0.22 11.55
N THR A 383 -4.99 0.41 10.68
CA THR A 383 -6.04 1.34 11.08
C THR A 383 -7.23 1.23 10.12
N LEU A 384 -8.42 1.52 10.65
CA LEU A 384 -9.62 1.74 9.84
C LEU A 384 -9.81 3.22 9.49
N ASN A 385 -9.02 4.13 10.04
CA ASN A 385 -9.33 5.57 10.00
C ASN A 385 -8.46 6.39 9.03
N GLY A 386 -7.75 5.73 8.10
CA GLY A 386 -6.94 6.41 7.11
C GLY A 386 -7.74 7.44 6.31
N ARG A 387 -7.12 8.58 6.01
CA ARG A 387 -7.75 9.66 5.24
C ARG A 387 -6.82 10.11 4.14
N LEU A 388 -7.38 10.22 2.94
CA LEU A 388 -6.70 10.76 1.75
C LEU A 388 -6.18 12.20 1.94
N LEU A 389 -6.71 12.94 2.91
CA LEU A 389 -6.25 14.30 3.19
C LEU A 389 -4.79 14.31 3.65
N TYR A 390 -4.35 13.38 4.50
CA TYR A 390 -3.02 13.42 5.12
C TYR A 390 -1.88 13.31 4.11
N PRO A 391 -1.77 12.27 3.26
CA PRO A 391 -0.67 12.17 2.30
C PRO A 391 -0.67 13.30 1.27
N ARG A 392 -1.86 13.76 0.83
CA ARG A 392 -1.99 14.89 -0.10
C ARG A 392 -1.57 16.21 0.54
N ALA A 393 -2.04 16.48 1.76
CA ALA A 393 -1.72 17.73 2.44
C ALA A 393 -0.24 17.77 2.80
N LEU A 394 0.35 16.67 3.27
CA LEU A 394 1.80 16.56 3.44
C LEU A 394 2.55 16.82 2.11
N ALA A 395 2.05 16.30 0.99
CA ALA A 395 2.64 16.55 -0.31
C ALA A 395 2.62 18.05 -0.69
N ASN A 396 1.50 18.71 -0.45
CA ASN A 396 1.35 20.14 -0.71
C ASN A 396 2.26 20.97 0.21
N GLU A 397 2.28 20.68 1.51
CA GLU A 397 3.07 21.40 2.51
C GLU A 397 4.57 21.28 2.25
N HIS A 398 5.05 20.07 1.93
CA HIS A 398 6.46 19.90 1.58
C HIS A 398 6.82 20.64 0.29
N ASN A 399 5.93 20.63 -0.72
CA ASN A 399 6.16 21.37 -1.96
C ASN A 399 6.15 22.89 -1.74
N ARG A 400 5.24 23.40 -0.89
CA ARG A 400 5.19 24.82 -0.47
C ARG A 400 6.50 25.20 0.23
N LEU A 401 6.92 24.41 1.22
CA LEU A 401 8.13 24.64 2.00
C LEU A 401 9.35 24.85 1.08
N VAL A 402 9.57 23.91 0.17
CA VAL A 402 10.77 23.88 -0.66
C VAL A 402 10.73 24.91 -1.81
N ARG A 403 9.55 25.31 -2.29
CA ARG A 403 9.43 26.28 -3.40
C ARG A 403 9.31 27.73 -2.95
N ASP A 404 8.65 27.95 -1.82
CA ASP A 404 8.14 29.28 -1.52
C ASP A 404 8.79 29.88 -0.25
N THR A 405 9.44 29.09 0.60
CA THR A 405 9.96 29.62 1.88
C THR A 405 11.41 30.12 1.82
N ALA A 406 11.70 31.11 2.66
CA ALA A 406 13.03 31.70 2.83
C ALA A 406 14.10 30.72 3.33
N ALA A 407 13.73 29.52 3.82
CA ALA A 407 14.70 28.49 4.23
C ALA A 407 15.41 27.83 3.03
N PHE A 408 14.71 27.70 1.90
CA PHE A 408 15.19 27.01 0.70
C PHE A 408 15.32 27.91 -0.52
N ASN A 409 14.77 29.13 -0.44
CA ASN A 409 14.77 30.10 -1.54
C ASN A 409 15.26 31.47 -1.05
N SER A 410 16.06 32.12 -1.89
CA SER A 410 16.53 33.48 -1.66
C SER A 410 16.02 34.40 -2.76
N ALA A 411 15.57 35.59 -2.36
CA ALA A 411 15.21 36.69 -3.26
C ALA A 411 16.37 37.69 -3.46
N THR A 412 17.59 37.30 -3.09
CA THR A 412 18.77 38.19 -3.04
C THR A 412 19.99 37.54 -3.67
N GLU A 413 21.05 38.31 -3.93
CA GLU A 413 22.35 37.82 -4.46
C GLU A 413 23.14 36.94 -3.48
N TRP A 414 22.51 36.45 -2.42
CA TRP A 414 23.09 35.53 -1.44
C TRP A 414 22.26 34.26 -1.42
N THR A 415 22.90 33.12 -1.20
CA THR A 415 22.22 31.82 -1.18
C THR A 415 21.16 31.71 -0.08
N ALA A 416 20.21 30.79 -0.25
CA ALA A 416 19.28 30.45 0.81
C ALA A 416 20.02 29.78 2.01
N PRO A 417 19.43 29.74 3.22
CA PRO A 417 19.96 28.98 4.35
C PRO A 417 20.29 27.52 4.05
N LEU A 418 19.46 26.84 3.24
CA LEU A 418 19.64 25.44 2.88
C LEU A 418 19.79 25.25 1.37
N PRO A 419 20.65 24.31 0.94
CA PRO A 419 20.88 24.05 -0.47
C PRO A 419 19.68 23.35 -1.11
N THR A 420 19.43 23.65 -2.38
CA THR A 420 18.48 22.93 -3.24
C THR A 420 19.20 22.39 -4.48
N HIS A 421 18.63 21.37 -5.12
CA HIS A 421 19.21 20.78 -6.34
C HIS A 421 18.15 20.00 -7.12
N ASP A 422 18.11 20.16 -8.45
CA ASP A 422 17.06 19.58 -9.30
C ASP A 422 16.99 18.06 -9.26
N ASN A 423 18.15 17.39 -9.20
CA ASN A 423 18.23 15.93 -9.07
C ASN A 423 17.81 15.37 -7.68
N TRP A 424 17.53 16.24 -6.71
CA TRP A 424 17.11 15.83 -5.37
C TRP A 424 15.61 16.06 -5.22
N GLY A 425 14.84 14.98 -5.36
CA GLY A 425 13.37 15.05 -5.40
C GLY A 425 12.72 15.67 -4.16
N LEU A 426 13.35 15.64 -2.98
CA LEU A 426 12.88 16.31 -1.75
C LEU A 426 13.29 17.79 -1.65
N LEU A 427 14.11 18.28 -2.57
CA LEU A 427 14.60 19.66 -2.62
C LEU A 427 14.10 20.43 -3.85
N THR A 428 13.13 19.85 -4.55
CA THR A 428 12.34 20.53 -5.58
C THR A 428 10.87 20.28 -5.34
N GLY A 429 10.04 21.30 -5.52
CA GLY A 429 8.61 21.03 -5.60
C GLY A 429 8.28 20.35 -6.93
N ASN A 430 7.60 19.21 -6.89
CA ASN A 430 7.23 18.44 -8.09
C ASN A 430 5.85 17.76 -7.91
N GLY A 431 5.27 17.29 -9.02
CA GLY A 431 3.99 16.58 -9.01
C GLY A 431 4.07 15.17 -8.41
N GLU A 432 5.27 14.59 -8.35
CA GLU A 432 5.55 13.23 -7.87
C GLU A 432 5.55 13.11 -6.33
N ARG A 433 5.33 14.22 -5.60
CA ARG A 433 5.39 14.21 -4.15
C ARG A 433 4.36 13.28 -3.52
N LEU A 434 3.13 13.27 -4.05
CA LEU A 434 2.09 12.37 -3.56
C LEU A 434 2.50 10.91 -3.77
N HIS A 435 3.00 10.57 -4.96
CA HIS A 435 3.54 9.25 -5.28
C HIS A 435 4.68 8.85 -4.32
N SER A 436 5.62 9.76 -4.08
CA SER A 436 6.75 9.51 -3.16
C SER A 436 6.26 9.22 -1.74
N ILE A 437 5.24 9.92 -1.25
CA ILE A 437 4.66 9.70 0.08
C ILE A 437 3.87 8.39 0.11
N SER A 438 3.00 8.14 -0.87
CA SER A 438 2.15 6.94 -0.89
C SER A 438 2.96 5.66 -1.07
N THR A 439 4.04 5.68 -1.85
CA THR A 439 4.93 4.52 -2.03
C THR A 439 5.90 4.31 -0.87
N GLY A 440 6.02 5.27 0.05
CA GLY A 440 7.03 5.27 1.11
C GLY A 440 8.41 5.75 0.66
N TRP A 441 8.64 5.99 -0.63
CA TRP A 441 9.90 6.53 -1.15
C TRP A 441 10.37 7.79 -0.40
N TYR A 442 9.42 8.59 0.07
CA TYR A 442 9.63 9.76 0.92
C TYR A 442 10.51 9.46 2.16
N PHE A 443 10.28 8.32 2.81
CA PHE A 443 11.08 7.86 3.96
C PHE A 443 12.31 7.06 3.53
N HIS A 444 12.24 6.32 2.43
CA HIS A 444 13.42 5.66 1.85
C HIS A 444 14.57 6.66 1.60
N GLN A 445 14.23 7.86 1.13
CA GLN A 445 15.20 8.90 0.84
C GLN A 445 15.81 9.52 2.10
N THR A 446 15.23 9.41 3.29
CA THR A 446 15.70 10.15 4.47
C THR A 446 16.15 9.27 5.62
N PHE A 447 15.63 8.05 5.71
CA PHE A 447 15.90 7.10 6.78
C PHE A 447 17.15 6.27 6.48
N ALA A 448 17.62 5.52 7.47
CA ALA A 448 18.75 4.62 7.29
C ALA A 448 18.42 3.51 6.27
N GLU A 449 19.39 3.16 5.43
CA GLU A 449 19.27 2.08 4.46
C GLU A 449 19.18 0.72 5.16
N ARG A 450 18.32 -0.15 4.62
CA ARG A 450 18.10 -1.52 5.08
C ARG A 450 17.91 -2.42 3.88
N ASP A 451 18.15 -3.72 4.10
CA ASP A 451 17.86 -4.72 3.09
C ASP A 451 16.34 -4.97 3.05
N ASP A 452 15.72 -4.68 1.91
CA ASP A 452 14.28 -4.86 1.72
C ASP A 452 13.88 -6.34 1.59
N ASP A 453 14.85 -7.25 1.35
CA ASP A 453 14.61 -8.70 1.28
C ASP A 453 14.55 -9.37 2.68
N ASP A 454 15.07 -8.69 3.71
CA ASP A 454 15.17 -9.15 5.11
C ASP A 454 14.74 -8.03 6.08
N ALA A 455 13.71 -7.26 5.73
CA ALA A 455 13.25 -6.16 6.56
C ALA A 455 12.71 -6.67 7.92
N ASP A 456 13.23 -6.10 9.00
CA ASP A 456 12.87 -6.46 10.38
C ASP A 456 11.41 -6.09 10.68
N ALA A 457 10.76 -6.83 11.58
CA ALA A 457 9.36 -6.59 11.99
C ALA A 457 9.10 -5.18 12.55
N ASP A 458 10.15 -4.47 12.96
CA ASP A 458 10.11 -3.11 13.51
C ASP A 458 10.76 -2.09 12.55
N ASP A 459 10.63 -2.27 11.21
CA ASP A 459 11.20 -1.34 10.23
C ASP A 459 10.54 0.05 10.33
N PRO A 460 11.28 1.10 10.76
CA PRO A 460 10.71 2.42 10.99
C PRO A 460 10.19 3.09 9.72
N ARG A 461 10.66 2.67 8.53
CA ARG A 461 10.20 3.19 7.23
C ARG A 461 8.75 2.77 6.96
N ILE A 462 8.41 1.52 7.31
CA ILE A 462 7.06 0.99 7.16
C ILE A 462 6.13 1.62 8.20
N GLU A 463 6.58 1.73 9.45
CA GLU A 463 5.80 2.40 10.51
C GLU A 463 5.49 3.86 10.14
N ALA A 464 6.48 4.62 9.67
CA ALA A 464 6.29 6.00 9.24
C ALA A 464 5.35 6.12 8.03
N LEU A 465 5.46 5.19 7.06
CA LEU A 465 4.53 5.12 5.92
C LEU A 465 3.09 4.90 6.40
N VAL A 466 2.86 3.89 7.24
CA VAL A 466 1.53 3.60 7.78
C VAL A 466 1.02 4.80 8.57
N ALA A 467 1.85 5.45 9.38
CA ALA A 467 1.47 6.63 10.15
C ALA A 467 0.97 7.78 9.25
N VAL A 468 1.71 8.13 8.19
CA VAL A 468 1.30 9.22 7.27
C VAL A 468 0.03 8.87 6.48
N LEU A 469 -0.10 7.62 6.03
CA LEU A 469 -1.32 7.16 5.34
C LEU A 469 -2.54 7.18 6.27
N SER A 470 -2.31 6.95 7.56
CA SER A 470 -3.33 6.87 8.61
C SER A 470 -3.70 8.23 9.20
N GLY A 471 -2.77 9.20 9.16
CA GLY A 471 -2.83 10.43 9.94
C GLY A 471 -2.41 10.26 11.39
N ASP A 472 -1.65 9.21 11.71
CA ASP A 472 -1.06 9.01 13.03
C ASP A 472 0.30 9.71 13.11
N ALA A 473 0.70 10.08 14.32
CA ALA A 473 1.93 10.81 14.55
C ALA A 473 3.16 9.89 14.59
N ILE A 474 4.26 10.36 14.01
CA ILE A 474 5.59 9.74 14.05
C ILE A 474 6.35 10.29 15.27
N SER A 475 7.06 9.43 15.99
CA SER A 475 7.92 9.84 17.09
C SER A 475 9.12 10.65 16.58
N VAL A 476 9.35 11.84 17.15
CA VAL A 476 10.53 12.67 16.88
C VAL A 476 11.83 11.91 17.21
N GLU A 477 11.81 11.10 18.26
CA GLU A 477 12.95 10.28 18.66
C GLU A 477 13.35 9.28 17.57
N THR A 478 12.38 8.54 17.02
CA THR A 478 12.60 7.64 15.88
C THR A 478 13.11 8.40 14.67
N LEU A 479 12.47 9.54 14.34
CA LEU A 479 12.81 10.32 13.15
C LEU A 479 14.26 10.83 13.19
N LEU A 480 14.69 11.43 14.32
CA LEU A 480 16.05 11.93 14.47
C LEU A 480 17.09 10.82 14.49
N SER A 481 16.80 9.68 15.11
CA SER A 481 17.69 8.51 15.08
C SER A 481 17.92 8.04 13.64
N GLU A 482 16.85 7.86 12.87
CA GLU A 482 16.93 7.43 11.46
C GLU A 482 17.67 8.43 10.58
N TYR A 483 17.46 9.73 10.81
CA TYR A 483 18.18 10.76 10.07
C TYR A 483 19.68 10.75 10.35
N VAL A 484 20.05 10.68 11.64
CA VAL A 484 21.46 10.68 12.05
C VAL A 484 22.17 9.43 11.57
N ASP A 485 21.54 8.26 11.66
CA ASP A 485 22.13 7.02 11.16
C ASP A 485 22.35 7.08 9.64
N ARG A 486 21.39 7.64 8.88
CA ARG A 486 21.54 7.88 7.44
C ARG A 486 22.71 8.82 7.12
N ILE A 487 22.81 9.95 7.80
CA ILE A 487 23.92 10.91 7.62
C ILE A 487 25.27 10.25 7.94
N VAL A 488 25.33 9.51 9.05
CA VAL A 488 26.56 8.85 9.50
C VAL A 488 26.99 7.76 8.51
N ALA A 489 26.06 7.00 7.95
CA ALA A 489 26.34 5.99 6.95
C ALA A 489 26.96 6.63 5.69
N GLU A 490 26.31 7.65 5.12
CA GLU A 490 26.79 8.35 3.91
C GLU A 490 28.16 9.01 4.12
N GLN A 491 28.42 9.63 5.28
CA GLN A 491 29.75 10.20 5.59
C GLN A 491 30.87 9.17 5.69
N THR A 492 30.54 7.91 5.94
CA THR A 492 31.52 6.82 6.05
C THR A 492 31.63 5.99 4.78
N ASP A 493 30.80 6.27 3.78
CA ASP A 493 30.84 5.60 2.49
C ASP A 493 32.04 6.10 1.69
N GLU A 494 32.86 5.17 1.20
CA GLU A 494 34.04 5.50 0.40
C GLU A 494 33.65 5.91 -1.03
N GLU A 495 32.41 5.62 -1.47
CA GLU A 495 31.87 5.97 -2.79
C GLU A 495 31.24 7.38 -2.82
N ILE A 496 30.94 7.95 -1.66
CA ILE A 496 30.34 9.29 -1.53
C ILE A 496 31.42 10.30 -1.14
N GLU A 497 31.67 11.26 -2.02
CA GLU A 497 32.65 12.31 -1.75
C GLU A 497 32.03 13.46 -0.94
N GLY A 498 32.62 13.74 0.23
CA GLY A 498 32.31 14.93 1.02
C GLY A 498 31.13 14.78 1.99
N PHE A 499 30.66 15.92 2.49
CA PHE A 499 29.56 15.97 3.46
C PHE A 499 28.20 15.91 2.75
N PRO A 500 27.23 15.10 3.23
CA PRO A 500 25.95 14.91 2.54
C PRO A 500 24.96 16.07 2.79
N SER A 501 25.30 17.27 2.32
CA SER A 501 24.53 18.51 2.56
C SER A 501 23.10 18.42 2.03
N PHE A 502 22.90 17.90 0.82
CA PHE A 502 21.57 17.72 0.22
C PHE A 502 20.70 16.70 0.99
N ARG A 503 21.29 15.66 1.59
CA ARG A 503 20.56 14.71 2.44
C ARG A 503 20.04 15.40 3.69
N VAL A 504 20.91 16.15 4.38
CA VAL A 504 20.53 16.90 5.60
C VAL A 504 19.46 17.94 5.27
N ALA A 505 19.59 18.67 4.16
CA ALA A 505 18.57 19.62 3.71
C ALA A 505 17.23 18.92 3.42
N SER A 506 17.25 17.74 2.78
CA SER A 506 16.05 16.94 2.49
C SER A 506 15.37 16.45 3.77
N GLN A 507 16.15 15.98 4.74
CA GLN A 507 15.67 15.56 6.07
C GLN A 507 15.05 16.74 6.82
N PHE A 508 15.65 17.93 6.74
CA PHE A 508 15.09 19.12 7.36
C PHE A 508 13.79 19.57 6.67
N ALA A 509 13.72 19.52 5.34
CA ALA A 509 12.50 19.80 4.58
C ALA A 509 11.37 18.82 4.96
N GLN A 510 11.70 17.54 5.14
CA GLN A 510 10.76 16.54 5.61
C GLN A 510 10.30 16.80 7.05
N LEU A 511 11.23 17.09 7.97
CA LEU A 511 10.92 17.42 9.36
C LEU A 511 9.94 18.60 9.46
N CYS A 512 10.23 19.69 8.75
CA CYS A 512 9.38 20.89 8.73
C CYS A 512 7.99 20.59 8.17
N ALA A 513 7.89 19.81 7.09
CA ALA A 513 6.60 19.45 6.50
C ALA A 513 5.76 18.57 7.45
N LEU A 514 6.40 17.61 8.14
CA LEU A 514 5.74 16.75 9.13
C LEU A 514 5.29 17.53 10.38
N ALA A 515 6.02 18.61 10.74
CA ALA A 515 5.72 19.47 11.89
C ALA A 515 4.57 20.46 11.64
N THR A 516 3.91 20.42 10.48
CA THR A 516 2.82 21.35 10.16
C THR A 516 1.64 21.16 11.11
N ASP A 517 1.17 22.25 11.74
CA ASP A 517 0.14 22.22 12.79
C ASP A 517 -1.21 21.66 12.28
N GLU A 518 -1.48 21.76 10.98
CA GLU A 518 -2.69 21.20 10.35
C GLU A 518 -2.69 19.66 10.33
N LEU A 519 -1.50 19.04 10.26
CA LEU A 519 -1.35 17.60 10.04
C LEU A 519 -1.13 16.81 11.32
N ASP A 520 -0.48 17.41 12.33
CA ASP A 520 -0.18 16.78 13.64
C ASP A 520 0.54 15.42 13.48
N LEU A 521 1.44 15.33 12.50
CA LEU A 521 2.14 14.08 12.14
C LEU A 521 3.40 13.83 12.96
N LEU A 522 3.73 14.68 13.93
CA LEU A 522 4.85 14.49 14.84
C LEU A 522 4.38 14.46 16.29
N SER A 523 4.93 13.53 17.06
CA SER A 523 4.70 13.45 18.49
C SER A 523 6.00 13.16 19.22
N THR A 524 6.02 13.44 20.51
CA THR A 524 7.13 13.10 21.39
C THR A 524 6.62 12.79 22.79
N THR A 525 7.32 11.89 23.48
CA THR A 525 7.09 11.63 24.91
C THR A 525 7.97 12.50 25.80
N ASP A 526 8.95 13.17 25.20
CA ASP A 526 9.87 14.08 25.86
C ASP A 526 9.40 15.52 25.63
N LEU A 527 8.89 16.16 26.69
CA LEU A 527 8.47 17.55 26.65
C LEU A 527 9.60 18.49 26.21
N GLU A 528 10.86 18.08 26.38
CA GLU A 528 12.02 18.86 25.94
C GLU A 528 12.21 18.86 24.41
N LYS A 529 11.56 17.93 23.69
CA LYS A 529 11.53 17.82 22.21
C LYS A 529 10.25 18.39 21.59
N GLU A 530 9.29 18.86 22.39
CA GLU A 530 8.05 19.46 21.89
C GLU A 530 8.27 20.65 20.92
N PRO A 531 9.30 21.49 21.05
CA PRO A 531 9.57 22.52 20.04
C PRO A 531 9.87 21.97 18.64
N ILE A 532 10.27 20.70 18.51
CA ILE A 532 10.56 20.05 17.22
C ILE A 532 9.26 19.68 16.49
N THR A 533 8.15 19.52 17.22
CA THR A 533 6.85 19.17 16.63
C THR A 533 6.06 20.38 16.14
N ARG A 534 6.59 21.60 16.27
CA ARG A 534 5.90 22.84 15.93
C ARG A 534 6.25 23.31 14.52
N GLU A 535 5.26 23.85 13.81
CA GLU A 535 5.45 24.38 12.45
C GLU A 535 6.47 25.54 12.44
N PRO A 536 7.42 25.56 11.48
CA PRO A 536 8.32 26.69 11.30
C PRO A 536 7.61 27.91 10.70
N THR A 537 8.14 29.11 10.96
CA THR A 537 7.48 30.39 10.60
C THR A 537 8.20 31.16 9.49
N TYR A 538 8.88 30.46 8.58
CA TYR A 538 9.64 31.10 7.51
C TYR A 538 8.79 32.00 6.63
N GLU A 539 9.35 33.14 6.22
CA GLU A 539 8.73 34.04 5.25
C GLU A 539 8.48 33.33 3.91
N GLU A 540 7.29 33.54 3.34
CA GLU A 540 6.92 33.04 2.01
C GLU A 540 7.18 34.09 0.92
N HIS A 541 7.97 33.74 -0.07
CA HIS A 541 8.19 34.51 -1.28
C HIS A 541 6.98 34.35 -2.21
N THR A 542 5.98 35.22 -2.08
CA THR A 542 4.91 35.36 -3.07
C THR A 542 5.35 36.26 -4.23
N MET A 543 4.83 36.06 -5.45
CA MET A 543 5.23 36.83 -6.65
C MET A 543 5.44 38.32 -6.37
N GLU A 544 6.66 38.81 -6.67
CA GLU A 544 7.14 40.15 -6.37
C GLU A 544 6.15 41.25 -6.80
N THR A 545 5.82 42.15 -5.88
CA THR A 545 5.14 43.39 -6.28
C THR A 545 6.17 44.40 -6.78
N PRO A 546 5.87 45.23 -7.80
CA PRO A 546 6.82 46.20 -8.37
C PRO A 546 7.38 47.26 -7.39
N THR A 547 6.94 47.24 -6.13
CA THR A 547 7.33 48.17 -5.07
C THR A 547 8.54 47.67 -4.27
N GLU A 548 8.90 46.39 -4.35
CA GLU A 548 10.06 45.76 -3.68
C GLU A 548 11.38 45.93 -4.47
N ILE A 549 11.32 46.48 -5.68
CA ILE A 549 12.47 46.72 -6.59
C ILE A 549 13.32 47.95 -6.16
N LEU A 550 13.24 48.40 -4.91
CA LEU A 550 14.06 49.51 -4.38
C LEU A 550 15.14 48.96 -3.44
N PRO A 551 16.42 48.92 -3.86
CA PRO A 551 17.49 48.39 -3.03
C PRO A 551 17.89 49.45 -2.01
N ASP A 552 17.36 49.36 -0.80
CA ASP A 552 17.76 50.22 0.32
C ASP A 552 18.42 49.37 1.41
N GLY A 553 19.69 49.02 1.17
CA GLY A 553 20.58 48.36 2.14
C GLY A 553 20.97 46.94 1.74
N GLY A 554 22.27 46.68 1.58
CA GLY A 554 22.78 45.37 1.19
C GLY A 554 22.41 44.25 2.17
N TYR A 555 22.22 43.05 1.62
CA TYR A 555 21.98 41.81 2.35
C TYR A 555 23.00 41.61 3.48
N SER A 556 22.54 41.16 4.65
CA SER A 556 23.42 40.87 5.79
C SER A 556 23.28 39.39 6.17
N PRO A 557 24.35 38.58 6.06
CA PRO A 557 24.38 37.19 6.55
C PRO A 557 23.97 37.07 8.03
N THR A 558 24.16 38.15 8.77
CA THR A 558 23.72 38.28 10.17
C THR A 558 22.20 38.27 10.32
N THR A 559 21.45 38.85 9.38
CA THR A 559 19.98 38.91 9.43
C THR A 559 19.39 37.57 9.05
N THR A 560 19.87 36.95 7.97
CA THR A 560 19.43 35.62 7.53
C THR A 560 19.65 34.55 8.59
N LEU A 561 20.83 34.56 9.23
CA LEU A 561 21.11 33.63 10.32
C LEU A 561 20.15 33.80 11.50
N GLU A 562 19.77 35.04 11.87
CA GLU A 562 18.80 35.24 12.96
C GLU A 562 17.40 34.82 12.54
N SER A 563 16.95 35.22 11.35
CA SER A 563 15.65 34.80 10.83
C SER A 563 15.55 33.28 10.79
N PHE A 564 16.56 32.58 10.26
CA PHE A 564 16.56 31.12 10.25
C PHE A 564 16.48 30.52 11.65
N ILE A 565 17.21 31.08 12.63
CA ILE A 565 17.18 30.60 14.02
C ILE A 565 15.80 30.83 14.66
N GLU A 566 15.24 32.04 14.53
CA GLU A 566 13.95 32.40 15.16
C GLU A 566 12.77 31.71 14.48
N ASP A 567 12.81 31.54 13.16
CA ASP A 567 11.76 30.88 12.39
C ASP A 567 11.82 29.34 12.50
N THR A 568 12.87 28.80 13.11
CA THR A 568 13.00 27.38 13.45
C THR A 568 12.67 27.18 14.94
N PRO A 569 11.48 26.67 15.32
CA PRO A 569 11.04 26.64 16.73
C PRO A 569 11.99 25.90 17.69
N ALA A 570 12.71 24.90 17.21
CA ALA A 570 13.70 24.15 17.98
C ALA A 570 15.04 24.89 18.22
N LEU A 571 15.29 25.99 17.50
CA LEU A 571 16.48 26.84 17.61
C LEU A 571 16.16 28.23 18.19
N ALA A 572 14.89 28.65 18.07
CA ALA A 572 14.39 29.95 18.48
C ALA A 572 14.73 30.28 19.92
N HIS A 573 14.84 31.58 20.21
CA HIS A 573 15.12 32.06 21.55
C HIS A 573 13.93 31.82 22.49
N ASP A 574 14.19 31.16 23.62
CA ASP A 574 13.18 30.98 24.66
C ASP A 574 13.19 32.20 25.59
N GLU A 575 12.10 32.98 25.61
CA GLU A 575 11.99 34.17 26.46
C GLU A 575 11.87 33.82 27.97
N ASP A 576 11.53 32.57 28.31
CA ASP A 576 11.18 32.16 29.67
C ASP A 576 12.29 31.35 30.40
N ASP A 577 13.36 30.90 29.72
CA ASP A 577 14.50 30.20 30.36
C ASP A 577 15.84 30.36 29.59
N ASP A 578 16.77 31.15 30.15
CA ASP A 578 18.17 31.34 29.67
C ASP A 578 19.02 30.05 29.68
N SER A 579 18.45 28.88 30.02
CA SER A 579 19.10 27.57 30.04
C SER A 579 18.26 26.45 29.38
N SER A 580 17.39 26.83 28.45
CA SER A 580 16.54 25.90 27.69
C SER A 580 17.34 24.91 26.83
N LEU A 581 16.72 23.81 26.42
CA LEU A 581 17.33 22.87 25.47
C LEU A 581 17.42 23.43 24.05
N ASN A 582 16.57 24.41 23.71
CA ASN A 582 16.70 25.16 22.46
C ASN A 582 18.03 25.92 22.40
N ASP A 583 18.50 26.47 23.52
CA ASP A 583 19.82 27.11 23.58
C ASP A 583 20.97 26.13 23.30
N GLN A 584 20.84 24.88 23.77
CA GLN A 584 21.81 23.82 23.49
C GLN A 584 21.77 23.40 22.01
N ARG A 585 20.56 23.23 21.42
CA ARG A 585 20.38 22.95 19.99
C ARG A 585 20.94 24.08 19.12
N ARG A 586 20.64 25.32 19.47
CA ARG A 586 21.19 26.53 18.84
C ARG A 586 22.71 26.59 18.97
N GLY A 587 23.26 26.21 20.12
CA GLY A 587 24.70 26.07 20.31
C GLY A 587 25.33 25.02 19.38
N ALA A 588 24.69 23.85 19.26
CA ALA A 588 25.13 22.79 18.34
C ALA A 588 25.07 23.22 16.87
N PHE A 589 23.95 23.84 16.47
CA PHE A 589 23.73 24.41 15.15
C PHE A 589 24.77 25.48 14.80
N LEU A 590 24.99 26.47 15.67
CA LEU A 590 25.99 27.52 15.44
C LEU A 590 27.41 26.98 15.36
N LEU A 591 27.72 25.91 16.11
CA LEU A 591 29.02 25.24 16.00
C LEU A 591 29.17 24.55 14.65
N GLY A 592 28.12 23.86 14.20
CA GLY A 592 28.04 23.27 12.87
C GLY A 592 28.22 24.31 11.78
N ALA A 593 27.49 25.43 11.85
CA ALA A 593 27.58 26.53 10.90
C ALA A 593 29.00 27.05 10.76
N LEU A 594 29.70 27.29 11.88
CA LEU A 594 31.09 27.73 11.84
C LEU A 594 32.03 26.66 11.25
N VAL A 595 31.77 25.37 11.51
CA VAL A 595 32.53 24.27 10.89
C VAL A 595 32.31 24.22 9.38
N GLY A 596 31.06 24.40 8.94
CA GLY A 596 30.67 24.47 7.53
C GLY A 596 31.36 25.62 6.80
N GLU A 597 31.24 26.86 7.30
CA GLU A 597 31.84 28.04 6.67
C GLU A 597 33.38 27.95 6.58
N VAL A 598 34.03 27.55 7.68
CA VAL A 598 35.49 27.40 7.68
C VAL A 598 35.92 26.21 6.82
N GLY A 599 35.13 25.15 6.76
CA GLY A 599 35.35 23.98 5.91
C GLY A 599 35.26 24.32 4.43
N SER A 600 34.18 25.00 4.00
CA SER A 600 34.02 25.51 2.64
C SER A 600 35.15 26.45 2.27
N TYR A 601 35.52 27.40 3.14
CA TYR A 601 36.65 28.27 2.90
C TYR A 601 37.99 27.51 2.77
N GLN A 602 38.20 26.45 3.56
CA GLN A 602 39.38 25.60 3.45
C GLN A 602 39.47 24.84 2.13
N GLY A 603 38.34 24.37 1.60
CA GLY A 603 38.28 23.73 0.30
C GLY A 603 38.51 24.74 -0.82
N TYR A 604 37.64 25.75 -0.91
CA TYR A 604 37.62 26.69 -2.03
C TYR A 604 38.78 27.69 -2.05
N SER A 605 39.14 28.27 -0.91
CA SER A 605 40.13 29.37 -0.85
C SER A 605 41.55 28.89 -0.51
N GLU A 606 41.68 27.75 0.17
CA GLU A 606 42.96 27.23 0.66
C GLU A 606 43.38 25.91 0.01
N ASP A 607 42.57 25.35 -0.91
CA ASP A 607 42.82 24.11 -1.67
C ASP A 607 43.25 22.94 -0.78
N ARG A 608 42.57 22.78 0.37
CA ARG A 608 42.89 21.73 1.35
C ARG A 608 42.11 20.47 1.08
N SER A 609 42.83 19.37 0.87
CA SER A 609 42.29 18.02 0.73
C SER A 609 41.64 17.44 2.00
N THR A 610 41.79 18.10 3.16
CA THR A 610 41.14 17.68 4.41
C THR A 610 40.72 18.92 5.17
N THR A 611 39.42 19.15 5.16
CA THR A 611 38.77 20.32 5.76
C THR A 611 38.44 20.06 7.22
N LEU A 612 37.84 21.05 7.89
CA LEU A 612 37.29 20.90 9.23
C LEU A 612 36.09 19.97 9.27
N ILE A 613 35.32 19.90 8.19
CA ILE A 613 34.15 19.03 8.09
C ILE A 613 34.61 17.57 8.19
N ASP A 614 35.70 17.20 7.49
CA ASP A 614 36.31 15.87 7.54
C ASP A 614 36.94 15.54 8.90
N GLN A 615 37.45 16.56 9.60
CA GLN A 615 38.08 16.39 10.92
C GLN A 615 37.06 16.18 12.04
N PHE A 616 35.85 16.70 11.85
CA PHE A 616 34.76 16.65 12.81
C PHE A 616 33.48 16.09 12.18
N PRO A 617 33.49 14.81 11.73
CA PRO A 617 32.31 14.18 11.16
C PRO A 617 31.21 14.02 12.22
N VAL A 618 29.96 13.89 11.78
CA VAL A 618 28.76 13.91 12.64
C VAL A 618 28.83 12.82 13.71
N LYS A 619 29.24 11.60 13.32
CA LYS A 619 29.45 10.46 14.23
C LYS A 619 30.39 10.80 15.40
N SER A 620 31.33 11.72 15.19
CA SER A 620 32.35 12.08 16.17
C SER A 620 31.86 13.08 17.21
N ILE A 621 30.72 13.75 16.98
CA ILE A 621 30.17 14.77 17.87
C ILE A 621 29.44 14.11 19.03
N THR A 622 29.81 14.53 20.24
CA THR A 622 29.27 14.12 21.54
C THR A 622 29.38 15.32 22.49
N GLY A 623 28.55 15.40 23.54
CA GLY A 623 28.60 16.52 24.51
C GLY A 623 30.02 16.79 25.04
N SER A 624 30.76 15.74 25.40
CA SER A 624 32.15 15.82 25.87
C SER A 624 33.18 16.32 24.83
N ARG A 625 32.85 16.31 23.54
CA ARG A 625 33.75 16.76 22.46
C ARG A 625 33.44 18.17 21.96
N ILE A 626 32.22 18.68 22.18
CA ILE A 626 31.77 20.00 21.70
C ILE A 626 32.72 21.13 22.10
N LYS A 627 33.19 21.15 23.35
CA LYS A 627 34.15 22.17 23.82
C LYS A 627 35.44 22.17 22.99
N LYS A 628 35.98 20.98 22.74
CA LYS A 628 37.22 20.82 21.99
C LYS A 628 37.02 21.27 20.54
N VAL A 629 35.94 20.82 19.91
CA VAL A 629 35.58 21.20 18.54
C VAL A 629 35.42 22.73 18.45
N THR A 630 34.68 23.34 19.37
CA THR A 630 34.48 24.80 19.42
C THR A 630 35.80 25.57 19.54
N GLN A 631 36.69 25.15 20.43
CA GLN A 631 38.00 25.80 20.61
C GLN A 631 38.89 25.68 19.36
N GLU A 632 38.91 24.50 18.74
CA GLU A 632 39.71 24.25 17.54
C GLU A 632 39.16 25.02 16.33
N THR A 633 37.83 25.03 16.13
CA THR A 633 37.17 25.76 15.04
C THR A 633 37.38 27.27 15.18
N ILE A 634 37.08 27.89 16.34
CA ILE A 634 37.33 29.32 16.58
C ILE A 634 38.83 29.65 16.42
N GLY A 635 39.71 28.76 16.87
CA GLY A 635 41.16 28.90 16.70
C GLY A 635 41.57 28.96 15.23
N LYS A 636 40.97 28.13 14.37
CA LYS A 636 41.21 28.18 12.92
C LYS A 636 40.67 29.45 12.29
N THR A 637 39.46 29.89 12.66
CA THR A 637 38.91 31.17 12.17
C THR A 637 39.84 32.36 12.45
N LEU A 638 40.40 32.44 13.66
CA LEU A 638 41.38 33.47 14.03
C LEU A 638 42.71 33.33 13.25
N THR A 639 43.11 32.10 12.93
CA THR A 639 44.30 31.83 12.13
C THR A 639 44.13 32.36 10.71
N TYR A 640 43.00 32.08 10.08
CA TYR A 640 42.71 32.55 8.71
C TYR A 640 42.48 34.06 8.64
N THR A 641 41.79 34.62 9.63
CA THR A 641 41.63 36.08 9.74
C THR A 641 42.99 36.80 9.74
N ARG A 642 43.97 36.24 10.46
CA ARG A 642 45.33 36.79 10.54
C ARG A 642 46.15 36.52 9.29
N SER A 643 45.96 35.38 8.61
CA SER A 643 46.69 35.10 7.36
C SER A 643 46.23 36.00 6.21
N GLU A 644 44.97 36.45 6.22
CA GLU A 644 44.43 37.41 5.25
C GLU A 644 44.62 38.89 5.64
N ASP A 645 45.36 39.19 6.71
CA ASP A 645 45.56 40.56 7.22
C ASP A 645 44.24 41.34 7.46
N ARG A 646 43.13 40.64 7.77
CA ARG A 646 41.83 41.28 8.03
C ARG A 646 41.75 41.84 9.45
N THR A 647 41.07 42.98 9.59
CA THR A 647 40.80 43.60 10.90
C THR A 647 39.54 43.01 11.57
N ILE A 648 38.61 42.52 10.75
CA ILE A 648 37.36 41.88 11.17
C ILE A 648 37.57 40.36 11.12
N THR A 649 37.06 39.64 12.13
CA THR A 649 37.15 38.18 12.18
C THR A 649 36.37 37.59 11.01
N LEU A 650 36.94 36.63 10.28
CA LEU A 650 36.16 35.85 9.30
C LEU A 650 34.96 35.21 10.01
N PHE A 651 33.79 35.21 9.37
CA PHE A 651 32.57 34.61 9.93
C PHE A 651 32.16 35.19 11.30
N GLU A 652 32.40 36.49 11.51
CA GLU A 652 32.11 37.17 12.79
C GLU A 652 30.65 37.00 13.23
N HIS A 653 29.71 36.97 12.27
CA HIS A 653 28.28 36.81 12.54
C HIS A 653 27.94 35.48 13.22
N VAL A 654 28.63 34.40 12.90
CA VAL A 654 28.47 33.11 13.60
C VAL A 654 29.30 33.06 14.88
N VAL A 655 30.55 33.52 14.85
CA VAL A 655 31.48 33.47 16.01
C VAL A 655 30.93 34.24 17.21
N GLU A 656 30.36 35.43 17.01
CA GLU A 656 29.81 36.23 18.10
C GLU A 656 28.61 35.56 18.78
N ARG A 657 27.72 34.96 17.99
CA ARG A 657 26.54 34.23 18.51
C ARG A 657 26.94 32.96 19.21
N LEU A 658 27.81 32.17 18.58
CA LEU A 658 28.31 30.93 19.17
C LEU A 658 28.93 31.17 20.54
N ARG A 659 29.73 32.24 20.71
CA ARG A 659 30.33 32.59 22.01
C ARG A 659 29.31 32.93 23.09
N LYS A 660 28.17 33.50 22.71
CA LYS A 660 27.07 33.82 23.65
C LYS A 660 26.27 32.59 24.03
N THR A 661 26.05 31.68 23.08
CA THR A 661 25.16 30.52 23.25
C THR A 661 25.88 29.28 23.79
N ILE A 662 27.08 28.93 23.29
CA ILE A 662 27.71 27.62 23.55
C ILE A 662 28.12 27.37 25.00
N LEU A 663 28.20 28.42 25.84
CA LEU A 663 28.63 28.31 27.24
C LEU A 663 27.48 28.52 28.23
N ASN A 664 26.24 28.63 27.74
CA ASN A 664 25.07 28.85 28.59
C ASN A 664 23.94 27.87 28.20
N PRO A 665 23.84 26.70 28.86
CA PRO A 665 24.75 26.16 29.87
C PRO A 665 26.07 25.63 29.28
N ASP A 666 27.04 25.32 30.16
CA ASP A 666 28.31 24.73 29.76
C ASP A 666 28.10 23.37 29.03
N PRO A 667 28.81 23.05 27.93
CA PRO A 667 28.59 21.82 27.15
C PRO A 667 28.73 20.50 27.90
N ASP A 668 29.45 20.47 29.03
CA ASP A 668 29.55 19.26 29.86
C ASP A 668 28.24 18.99 30.65
N ASP A 669 27.40 20.01 30.80
CA ASP A 669 26.11 19.96 31.51
C ASP A 669 24.91 19.90 30.55
N TRP A 670 25.15 19.76 29.24
CA TRP A 670 24.08 19.62 28.25
C TRP A 670 23.28 18.34 28.46
N LYS A 671 21.97 18.44 28.25
CA LYS A 671 21.02 17.32 28.40
C LYS A 671 20.54 16.75 27.06
N LEU A 672 20.96 17.35 25.94
CA LEU A 672 20.61 16.84 24.62
C LEU A 672 21.00 15.37 24.48
N ASP A 673 20.05 14.60 23.99
CA ASP A 673 20.31 13.29 23.44
C ASP A 673 21.32 13.38 22.28
N ILE A 674 22.02 12.28 22.03
CA ILE A 674 23.11 12.24 21.06
C ILE A 674 22.62 12.48 19.64
N ASP A 675 21.43 11.99 19.29
CA ASP A 675 20.90 12.13 17.93
C ASP A 675 20.32 13.54 17.71
N ASP A 676 19.64 14.10 18.71
CA ASP A 676 19.22 15.51 18.74
C ASP A 676 20.44 16.45 18.54
N LEU A 677 21.50 16.25 19.34
CA LEU A 677 22.75 17.00 19.22
C LEU A 677 23.37 16.89 17.82
N ARG A 678 23.45 15.68 17.28
CA ARG A 678 24.12 15.40 16.01
C ARG A 678 23.34 15.94 14.82
N PHE A 679 22.01 15.83 14.84
CA PHE A 679 21.16 16.36 13.80
C PHE A 679 21.30 17.88 13.68
N TYR A 680 21.17 18.64 14.77
CA TYR A 680 21.30 20.09 14.72
C TYR A 680 22.73 20.56 14.41
N TYR A 681 23.76 19.80 14.84
CA TYR A 681 25.13 20.05 14.36
C TYR A 681 25.25 19.84 12.84
N ALA A 682 24.69 18.75 12.30
CA ALA A 682 24.72 18.47 10.86
C ALA A 682 23.96 19.54 10.06
N LEU A 683 22.78 19.96 10.53
CA LEU A 683 22.00 21.06 9.96
C LEU A 683 22.82 22.35 9.94
N GLY A 684 23.55 22.63 11.03
CA GLY A 684 24.49 23.75 11.09
C GLY A 684 25.57 23.64 10.02
N VAL A 685 26.24 22.49 9.89
CA VAL A 685 27.27 22.29 8.87
C VAL A 685 26.71 22.56 7.47
N THR A 686 25.52 22.04 7.16
CA THR A 686 24.82 22.30 5.88
C THR A 686 24.56 23.79 5.66
N TYR A 687 24.03 24.49 6.68
CA TYR A 687 23.81 25.94 6.61
C TYR A 687 25.12 26.67 6.30
N GLY A 688 26.17 26.41 7.07
CA GLY A 688 27.45 27.13 6.93
C GLY A 688 28.18 26.81 5.63
N MET A 689 27.97 25.62 5.07
CA MET A 689 28.50 25.28 3.74
C MET A 689 27.80 26.08 2.64
N ASN A 690 26.50 26.36 2.82
CA ASN A 690 25.69 27.07 1.84
C ASN A 690 25.74 28.59 2.01
N ASP A 691 26.12 29.14 3.17
CA ASP A 691 26.11 30.58 3.48
C ASP A 691 27.21 31.38 2.73
N HIS A 692 26.94 31.78 1.48
CA HIS A 692 27.88 32.53 0.65
C HIS A 692 27.15 33.46 -0.35
N PRO A 693 27.81 34.52 -0.87
CA PRO A 693 27.22 35.29 -1.99
C PRO A 693 27.12 34.39 -3.22
N GLU A 694 26.10 34.57 -4.07
CA GLU A 694 26.02 33.87 -5.35
C GLU A 694 27.31 34.12 -6.14
N TRP A 695 28.11 33.08 -6.34
CA TRP A 695 29.25 33.16 -7.23
C TRP A 695 28.70 33.03 -8.63
N ASP A 696 28.84 34.08 -9.45
CA ASP A 696 28.56 34.00 -10.88
C ASP A 696 29.19 32.71 -11.41
N SER A 697 28.36 31.83 -11.95
CA SER A 697 28.79 30.63 -12.67
C SER A 697 29.56 31.08 -13.91
N GLU A 698 30.83 31.44 -13.77
CA GLU A 698 31.77 31.41 -14.89
C GLU A 698 31.93 29.94 -15.27
N GLU A 699 31.35 29.60 -16.42
CA GLU A 699 31.53 28.35 -17.16
C GLU A 699 32.95 27.78 -17.00
N THR A 700 33.16 26.82 -16.11
CA THR A 700 34.20 25.81 -16.28
C THR A 700 33.65 24.76 -17.23
N ASP A 701 33.74 25.11 -18.51
CA ASP A 701 33.61 24.21 -19.65
C ASP A 701 34.83 23.25 -19.66
N ASP A 702 34.89 22.34 -18.69
CA ASP A 702 35.77 21.16 -18.77
C ASP A 702 35.05 20.10 -19.62
N THR A 703 35.08 20.33 -20.94
CA THR A 703 34.98 19.26 -21.92
C THR A 703 36.11 18.25 -21.68
N ASP A 704 35.82 17.19 -20.93
CA ASP A 704 36.60 15.97 -21.01
C ASP A 704 36.39 15.35 -22.40
N GLU A 705 37.40 15.52 -23.25
CA GLU A 705 37.58 14.78 -24.49
C GLU A 705 37.59 13.28 -24.17
N ILE A 706 36.50 12.58 -24.51
CA ILE A 706 36.48 11.13 -24.61
C ILE A 706 37.42 10.74 -25.76
N GLU A 707 38.64 10.31 -25.41
CA GLU A 707 39.51 9.57 -26.33
C GLU A 707 38.83 8.24 -26.69
N GLU A 708 38.31 8.17 -27.92
CA GLU A 708 38.04 6.91 -28.61
C GLU A 708 39.34 6.11 -28.74
N ASP A 709 39.40 4.90 -28.18
CA ASP A 709 40.27 3.86 -28.73
C ASP A 709 39.71 2.43 -28.51
N SER A 710 39.15 1.91 -29.61
CA SER A 710 39.15 0.51 -30.11
C SER A 710 38.63 -0.66 -29.26
#